data_AF-A0A964PEZ9-F1
#
_entry.id   AF-A0A964PEZ9-F1
#
_cell.length_a   1.000
_cell.length_b   1.000
_cell.length_c   1.000
_cell.angle_alpha   90.00
_cell.angle_beta   90.00
_cell.angle_gamma   90.00
#
_symmetry.space_group_name_H-M   'P 1'
#
loop_
_entity.id
_entity.type
_entity.pdbx_description
1 polymer ?
#
loop_
_entity_poly.entity_id
_entity_poly.type
_entity_poly.pdbx_seq_one_letter_code
_entity_poly.pdbx_strand_id
1 'polypeptide(L)'
;MLSYLPMLLRAHFRIAAILLCLALVVRLGAAEAHGQHTMGSVKADRILFLGNSLTLHGPLAEIRWTGNWGMAASAQDKDYVHLLATAINARTGGKLIVEPTPVDGKKNAENVLNIAGIFEQGYATYQASKIQKQLDWRADIVVLQCGENVPAKGFDADKFHKSLKALLNDLKKASNPQIFVTSNILWANPGLDDIKRKVCAEDPERRTFVDISAYRLNIPVNGPVGHPSDKGMKVIADAMFAAMSRRAGDVVLSVAHVDAVNRRRRIYVNNDAGYDAVMGPKLSAIKPEEWIAARFSVFGQAGSQVDSVGWCLDEGNIAAYPSKVIPELQYPTLLRWRKDGIDLVKLIVQESQRRKIEVFWEHRLNGADREVDVTTPAVVPLKKQHPDWLIKGSWWKPGLWNFAVPEVRNYKVAVLREVAERYELDGMNLDFGRHPPYLPPGEQWEHREALTDFVRQVRLMLQEVAAKRGRPFLLSVRVADTVPGCHFDGMDVETWVRQKLVDMIVIGTRSIQVDLPGFRRITQGSHVKLYPCIDQHHSPDGYHAVAAPQFYRGLAANWWHQGADGIATFNFWNELPKPAALLGTKGPLLDGQSVHAQAYREMGDPKTMALLDKWFVVARRYGGGFYDRLGGRWDDYLNLNHESPLPLKLPEDPVWVEVYVADDIAIQAKQIESLELRLLLTGDIDPKKMEVKFNGIKMQHPAIKADWWTFTLTPRQMARGRNLLAVRYYQPDQRAKTISLEKVEVHVKYRPEKLGK
;
A
#
# COMPACT_ATOMS: atom_id res chain seq x y z
N MET A 1 -41.48 29.07 49.69
CA MET A 1 -40.02 28.83 49.66
C MET A 1 -39.73 27.34 49.38
N LEU A 2 -40.30 26.77 48.30
CA LEU A 2 -40.25 25.32 48.02
C LEU A 2 -40.29 24.98 46.51
N SER A 3 -39.94 25.94 45.64
CA SER A 3 -39.99 25.80 44.18
C SER A 3 -38.62 25.74 43.49
N TYR A 4 -37.52 25.84 44.23
CA TYR A 4 -36.14 25.87 43.67
C TYR A 4 -35.31 24.60 43.94
N LEU A 5 -35.81 23.67 44.75
CA LEU A 5 -35.08 22.45 45.13
C LEU A 5 -34.79 21.48 43.96
N PRO A 6 -35.70 21.25 42.99
CA PRO A 6 -35.45 20.32 41.88
C PRO A 6 -34.40 20.83 40.89
N MET A 7 -34.26 22.15 40.75
CA MET A 7 -33.33 22.77 39.80
C MET A 7 -31.90 22.76 40.35
N LEU A 8 -31.74 22.98 41.67
CA LEU A 8 -30.47 22.86 42.36
C LEU A 8 -29.95 21.41 42.34
N LEU A 9 -30.80 20.40 42.58
CA LEU A 9 -30.37 18.99 42.53
C LEU A 9 -29.89 18.57 41.12
N ARG A 10 -30.55 19.02 40.05
CA ARG A 10 -30.14 18.71 38.66
C ARG A 10 -28.83 19.39 38.27
N ALA A 11 -28.56 20.59 38.78
CA ALA A 11 -27.29 21.27 38.58
C ALA A 11 -26.15 20.57 39.33
N HIS A 12 -26.39 20.12 40.56
CA HIS A 12 -25.39 19.38 41.36
C HIS A 12 -25.06 18.02 40.74
N PHE A 13 -26.04 17.28 40.19
CA PHE A 13 -25.78 16.03 39.48
C PHE A 13 -24.98 16.23 38.18
N ARG A 14 -25.22 17.32 37.44
CA ARG A 14 -24.44 17.64 36.23
C ARG A 14 -23.02 18.07 36.56
N ILE A 15 -22.82 18.86 37.61
CA ILE A 15 -21.49 19.27 38.08
C ILE A 15 -20.72 18.06 38.64
N ALA A 16 -21.38 17.17 39.39
CA ALA A 16 -20.78 15.93 39.87
C ALA A 16 -20.42 14.97 38.72
N ALA A 17 -21.26 14.86 37.69
CA ALA A 17 -20.96 14.06 36.50
C ALA A 17 -19.80 14.65 35.67
N ILE A 18 -19.75 15.98 35.53
CA ILE A 18 -18.64 16.67 34.85
C ILE A 18 -17.34 16.52 35.65
N LEU A 19 -17.37 16.65 36.97
CA LEU A 19 -16.22 16.44 37.84
C LEU A 19 -15.79 14.96 37.87
N LEU A 20 -16.72 14.01 37.79
CA LEU A 20 -16.41 12.59 37.67
C LEU A 20 -15.81 12.26 36.30
N CYS A 21 -16.32 12.87 35.21
CA CYS A 21 -15.75 12.77 33.87
C CYS A 21 -14.37 13.44 33.79
N LEU A 22 -14.17 14.60 34.41
CA LEU A 22 -12.85 15.25 34.51
C LEU A 22 -11.89 14.44 35.39
N ALA A 23 -12.34 13.86 36.49
CA ALA A 23 -11.53 12.96 37.31
C ALA A 23 -11.21 11.64 36.58
N LEU A 24 -12.12 11.14 35.73
CA LEU A 24 -11.87 10.01 34.84
C LEU A 24 -10.90 10.38 33.72
N VAL A 25 -11.03 11.55 33.11
CA VAL A 25 -10.13 12.06 32.05
C VAL A 25 -8.75 12.39 32.63
N VAL A 26 -8.67 12.86 33.87
CA VAL A 26 -7.40 13.08 34.58
C VAL A 26 -6.81 11.76 35.08
N ARG A 27 -7.61 10.75 35.47
CA ARG A 27 -7.10 9.39 35.77
C ARG A 27 -6.75 8.59 34.50
N LEU A 28 -7.41 8.83 33.38
CA LEU A 28 -7.07 8.29 32.06
C LEU A 28 -5.87 9.04 31.44
N GLY A 29 -5.69 10.31 31.77
CA GLY A 29 -4.55 11.14 31.36
C GLY A 29 -3.32 11.00 32.26
N ALA A 30 -3.47 10.52 33.49
CA ALA A 30 -2.38 10.24 34.44
C ALA A 30 -2.04 8.74 34.57
N ALA A 31 -2.79 7.86 33.88
CA ALA A 31 -2.22 6.61 33.41
C ALA A 31 -1.34 6.96 32.21
N GLU A 32 -0.12 7.44 32.48
CA GLU A 32 0.92 7.54 31.47
C GLU A 32 0.97 6.23 30.68
N ALA A 33 1.01 6.37 29.36
CA ALA A 33 1.07 5.32 28.36
C ALA A 33 2.32 4.43 28.53
N HIS A 34 2.39 3.67 29.60
CA HIS A 34 3.39 2.65 29.82
C HIS A 34 2.89 1.32 29.23
N GLY A 35 3.10 1.18 27.92
CA GLY A 35 3.06 -0.11 27.23
C GLY A 35 2.24 -0.12 25.95
N GLN A 36 2.70 0.53 24.89
CA GLN A 36 2.05 0.48 23.57
C GLN A 36 3.01 0.48 22.38
N HIS A 37 4.33 0.54 22.58
CA HIS A 37 5.26 0.61 21.47
C HIS A 37 5.58 -0.78 20.93
N THR A 38 5.27 -1.02 19.66
CA THR A 38 5.59 -2.27 18.96
C THR A 38 6.49 -2.02 17.75
N MET A 39 7.45 -2.93 17.57
CA MET A 39 8.15 -3.14 16.31
C MET A 39 7.44 -4.30 15.62
N GLY A 40 6.62 -4.04 14.60
CA GLY A 40 5.74 -5.04 14.00
C GLY A 40 4.92 -5.81 15.05
N SER A 41 5.08 -7.13 15.12
CA SER A 41 4.44 -8.01 16.12
C SER A 41 5.16 -8.07 17.48
N VAL A 42 6.30 -7.42 17.64
CA VAL A 42 7.15 -7.48 18.83
C VAL A 42 6.92 -6.25 19.71
N LYS A 43 6.54 -6.47 20.96
CA LYS A 43 6.49 -5.43 21.99
C LYS A 43 7.91 -4.92 22.28
N ALA A 44 8.07 -3.60 22.38
CA ALA A 44 9.37 -2.94 22.43
C ALA A 44 9.40 -1.78 23.44
N ASP A 45 8.80 -1.96 24.63
CA ASP A 45 8.81 -0.94 25.68
C ASP A 45 10.04 -1.09 26.60
N ARG A 46 10.52 -2.33 26.81
CA ARG A 46 11.66 -2.64 27.68
C ARG A 46 12.68 -3.53 26.98
N ILE A 47 13.93 -3.09 26.96
CA ILE A 47 15.06 -3.84 26.40
C ILE A 47 16.06 -4.20 27.49
N LEU A 48 16.72 -5.36 27.38
CA LEU A 48 17.82 -5.79 28.23
C LEU A 48 19.01 -6.20 27.35
N PHE A 49 20.19 -5.70 27.68
CA PHE A 49 21.45 -6.07 27.06
C PHE A 49 22.31 -6.85 28.05
N LEU A 50 22.62 -8.09 27.69
CA LEU A 50 23.58 -8.92 28.40
C LEU A 50 24.74 -9.19 27.45
N GLY A 51 25.95 -8.76 27.78
CA GLY A 51 27.10 -9.22 27.01
C GLY A 51 28.44 -8.90 27.59
N ASN A 52 29.50 -8.83 26.79
CA ASN A 52 30.85 -8.69 27.34
C ASN A 52 31.38 -7.26 27.25
N SER A 53 32.70 -7.09 27.17
CA SER A 53 33.32 -5.77 27.07
C SER A 53 32.76 -4.94 25.90
N LEU A 54 32.34 -5.57 24.80
CA LEU A 54 31.69 -4.88 23.69
C LEU A 54 30.33 -4.29 24.04
N THR A 55 29.62 -4.89 24.99
CA THR A 55 28.31 -4.43 25.49
C THR A 55 28.47 -3.36 26.56
N LEU A 56 29.35 -3.59 27.53
CA LEU A 56 29.63 -2.67 28.63
C LEU A 56 30.99 -2.94 29.24
N HIS A 57 31.81 -1.92 29.40
CA HIS A 57 33.02 -2.00 30.21
C HIS A 57 33.28 -0.69 30.95
N GLY A 58 33.48 -0.78 32.27
CA GLY A 58 33.84 0.36 33.10
C GLY A 58 35.28 0.86 32.86
N PRO A 59 35.68 2.01 33.42
CA PRO A 59 37.00 2.57 33.19
C PRO A 59 38.14 1.61 33.59
N LEU A 60 39.17 1.51 32.75
CA LEU A 60 40.38 0.72 33.00
C LEU A 60 41.61 1.51 32.53
N ALA A 61 42.31 2.11 33.49
CA ALA A 61 43.44 3.02 33.24
C ALA A 61 44.61 2.34 32.50
N GLU A 62 44.84 1.05 32.76
CA GLU A 62 45.93 0.24 32.18
C GLU A 62 45.87 0.18 30.64
N ILE A 63 44.67 0.26 30.07
CA ILE A 63 44.45 0.27 28.61
C ILE A 63 43.96 1.64 28.11
N ARG A 64 44.07 2.68 28.93
CA ARG A 64 43.59 4.05 28.66
C ARG A 64 42.10 4.12 28.32
N TRP A 65 41.28 3.24 28.89
CA TRP A 65 39.83 3.25 28.72
C TRP A 65 39.18 4.03 29.86
N THR A 66 38.46 5.11 29.53
CA THR A 66 37.78 5.97 30.52
C THR A 66 36.26 5.89 30.46
N GLY A 67 35.71 5.10 29.53
CA GLY A 67 34.27 5.00 29.30
C GLY A 67 33.54 4.05 30.25
N ASN A 68 32.21 4.14 30.26
CA ASN A 68 31.30 3.15 30.85
C ASN A 68 30.21 2.77 29.84
N TRP A 69 30.65 2.21 28.71
CA TRP A 69 29.84 1.80 27.56
C TRP A 69 30.59 0.71 26.78
N GLY A 70 30.10 0.31 25.61
CA GLY A 70 30.75 -0.73 24.80
C GLY A 70 32.20 -0.40 24.43
N MET A 71 33.12 -1.26 24.86
CA MET A 71 34.55 -1.12 24.62
C MET A 71 34.83 -1.10 23.12
N ALA A 72 35.54 -0.05 22.69
CA ALA A 72 35.94 0.30 21.32
C ALA A 72 35.08 1.31 20.54
N ALA A 73 33.92 1.70 21.09
CA ALA A 73 33.26 2.91 20.65
C ALA A 73 33.97 4.16 21.21
N SER A 74 34.17 5.18 20.38
CA SER A 74 34.81 6.43 20.80
C SER A 74 33.94 7.28 21.75
N ALA A 75 32.63 7.03 21.78
CA ALA A 75 31.66 7.68 22.67
C ALA A 75 30.47 6.75 22.92
N GLN A 76 29.71 7.02 23.98
CA GLN A 76 28.56 6.21 24.40
C GLN A 76 27.48 6.09 23.31
N ASP A 77 27.15 7.20 22.64
CA ASP A 77 26.15 7.25 21.57
C ASP A 77 26.57 6.53 20.28
N LYS A 78 27.82 6.04 20.23
CA LYS A 78 28.38 5.29 19.10
C LYS A 78 28.59 3.82 19.37
N ASP A 79 28.33 3.33 20.57
CA ASP A 79 28.33 1.90 20.82
C ASP A 79 27.10 1.22 20.21
N TYR A 80 27.15 -0.09 20.01
CA TYR A 80 26.04 -0.78 19.36
C TYR A 80 24.76 -0.81 20.22
N VAL A 81 24.88 -0.68 21.55
CA VAL A 81 23.76 -0.70 22.50
C VAL A 81 22.89 0.54 22.30
N HIS A 82 23.50 1.72 22.29
CA HIS A 82 22.80 3.00 22.14
C HIS A 82 22.37 3.24 20.70
N LEU A 83 23.17 2.83 19.71
CA LEU A 83 22.76 2.87 18.30
C LEU A 83 21.54 2.00 18.02
N LEU A 84 21.49 0.78 18.59
CA LEU A 84 20.34 -0.11 18.42
C LEU A 84 19.08 0.45 19.11
N ALA A 85 19.20 0.94 20.35
CA ALA A 85 18.08 1.58 21.04
C ALA A 85 17.56 2.80 20.27
N THR A 86 18.45 3.61 19.68
CA THR A 86 18.08 4.75 18.83
C THR A 86 17.30 4.30 17.58
N ALA A 87 17.75 3.24 16.92
CA ALA A 87 17.05 2.68 15.75
C ALA A 87 15.65 2.14 16.12
N ILE A 88 15.52 1.47 17.28
CA ILE A 88 14.22 0.99 17.78
C ILE A 88 13.29 2.18 18.09
N ASN A 89 13.77 3.19 18.82
CA ASN A 89 12.99 4.38 19.14
C ASN A 89 12.49 5.10 17.88
N ALA A 90 13.36 5.28 16.89
CA ALA A 90 13.00 5.87 15.60
C ALA A 90 11.92 5.05 14.86
N ARG A 91 11.90 3.73 15.05
CA ARG A 91 10.92 2.83 14.41
C ARG A 91 9.57 2.80 15.14
N THR A 92 9.58 2.78 16.46
CA THR A 92 8.36 2.58 17.28
C THR A 92 7.73 3.87 17.77
N GLY A 93 8.43 5.01 17.62
CA GLY A 93 8.05 6.28 18.23
C GLY A 93 8.19 6.30 19.75
N GLY A 94 8.77 5.24 20.34
CA GLY A 94 8.97 5.09 21.78
C GLY A 94 10.30 5.68 22.27
N LYS A 95 10.50 5.58 23.59
CA LYS A 95 11.75 5.99 24.26
C LYS A 95 12.21 4.89 25.21
N LEU A 96 13.00 3.97 24.69
CA LEU A 96 13.67 2.93 25.47
C LEU A 96 14.59 3.54 26.53
N ILE A 97 14.49 3.03 27.75
CA ILE A 97 15.44 3.29 28.83
C ILE A 97 16.70 2.45 28.56
N VAL A 98 17.88 3.06 28.61
CA VAL A 98 19.18 2.39 28.51
C VAL A 98 20.05 2.90 29.65
N GLU A 99 20.16 2.10 30.70
CA GLU A 99 20.87 2.39 31.94
C GLU A 99 21.96 1.34 32.17
N PRO A 100 23.22 1.67 31.81
CA PRO A 100 24.36 0.81 32.10
C PRO A 100 24.59 0.61 33.58
N THR A 101 24.97 -0.62 33.97
CA THR A 101 25.43 -0.91 35.33
C THR A 101 26.50 0.11 35.72
N PRO A 102 26.30 0.88 36.81
CA PRO A 102 27.26 1.87 37.24
C PRO A 102 28.49 1.19 37.84
N VAL A 103 29.64 1.88 37.79
CA VAL A 103 30.92 1.38 38.31
C VAL A 103 30.82 1.01 39.81
N ASP A 104 29.92 1.65 40.56
CA ASP A 104 29.70 1.41 41.99
C ASP A 104 28.57 0.41 42.32
N GLY A 105 27.78 -0.02 41.33
CA GLY A 105 26.68 -0.99 41.47
C GLY A 105 25.43 -0.52 42.25
N LYS A 106 25.26 0.79 42.50
CA LYS A 106 24.28 1.32 43.49
C LYS A 106 22.95 1.86 42.94
N LYS A 107 22.58 1.64 41.67
CA LYS A 107 21.30 2.13 41.09
C LYS A 107 20.20 1.05 41.00
N ASN A 108 18.95 1.52 40.92
CA ASN A 108 17.71 0.74 41.07
C ASN A 108 17.26 -0.01 39.79
N ALA A 109 17.75 0.32 38.60
CA ALA A 109 17.47 -0.40 37.36
C ALA A 109 18.73 -0.45 36.49
N GLU A 110 19.16 -1.65 36.09
CA GLU A 110 20.38 -1.85 35.29
C GLU A 110 20.04 -2.81 34.15
N ASN A 111 19.84 -2.28 32.95
CA ASN A 111 19.43 -3.07 31.78
C ASN A 111 20.51 -3.18 30.71
N VAL A 112 21.75 -2.80 31.02
CA VAL A 112 22.96 -3.15 30.26
C VAL A 112 23.99 -3.69 31.24
N LEU A 113 24.35 -4.97 31.11
CA LEU A 113 25.22 -5.69 32.04
C LEU A 113 26.36 -6.40 31.30
N ASN A 114 27.58 -6.31 31.86
CA ASN A 114 28.70 -7.15 31.48
C ASN A 114 28.61 -8.53 32.17
N ILE A 115 28.45 -9.60 31.40
CA ILE A 115 28.32 -10.99 31.85
C ILE A 115 29.59 -11.83 31.59
N ALA A 116 30.72 -11.24 31.22
CA ALA A 116 31.95 -12.00 30.92
C ALA A 116 32.39 -12.87 32.12
N GLY A 117 32.46 -12.29 33.31
CA GLY A 117 32.78 -13.03 34.55
C GLY A 117 31.60 -13.86 35.10
N ILE A 118 30.37 -13.52 34.74
CA ILE A 118 29.16 -14.19 35.24
C ILE A 118 28.87 -15.47 34.47
N PHE A 119 29.00 -15.41 33.15
CA PHE A 119 28.61 -16.45 32.22
C PHE A 119 29.77 -16.95 31.36
N GLU A 120 30.50 -16.10 30.63
CA GLU A 120 31.50 -16.60 29.66
C GLU A 120 32.64 -17.37 30.33
N GLN A 121 33.25 -16.80 31.37
CA GLN A 121 34.35 -17.42 32.13
C GLN A 121 33.85 -18.51 33.10
N GLY A 122 32.59 -18.38 33.56
CA GLY A 122 32.01 -19.19 34.62
C GLY A 122 30.87 -20.11 34.18
N TYR A 123 30.70 -20.38 32.88
CA TYR A 123 29.48 -20.97 32.31
C TYR A 123 29.07 -22.27 33.01
N ALA A 124 30.02 -23.13 33.36
CA ALA A 124 29.79 -24.40 34.03
C ALA A 124 29.13 -24.29 35.42
N THR A 125 29.11 -23.09 36.00
CA THR A 125 28.57 -22.78 37.34
C THR A 125 27.55 -21.64 37.31
N TYR A 126 26.97 -21.36 36.13
CA TYR A 126 25.96 -20.31 35.98
C TYR A 126 24.77 -20.54 36.93
N GLN A 127 24.29 -19.45 37.55
CA GLN A 127 23.11 -19.42 38.41
C GLN A 127 22.32 -18.13 38.16
N ALA A 128 20.99 -18.25 38.09
CA ALA A 128 20.07 -17.13 37.86
C ALA A 128 20.24 -15.96 38.86
N SER A 129 20.60 -16.28 40.12
CA SER A 129 20.82 -15.30 41.18
C SER A 129 21.86 -14.24 40.83
N LYS A 130 22.83 -14.56 39.95
CA LYS A 130 23.87 -13.62 39.50
C LYS A 130 23.34 -12.52 38.58
N ILE A 131 22.13 -12.68 38.02
CA ILE A 131 21.49 -11.69 37.13
C ILE A 131 20.06 -11.34 37.60
N GLN A 132 19.75 -11.53 38.89
CA GLN A 132 18.39 -11.37 39.41
C GLN A 132 17.81 -9.98 39.13
N LYS A 133 18.60 -8.91 39.28
CA LYS A 133 18.18 -7.54 38.94
C LYS A 133 17.72 -7.42 37.47
N GLN A 134 18.43 -8.08 36.56
CA GLN A 134 18.13 -8.08 35.14
C GLN A 134 16.90 -8.93 34.79
N LEU A 135 16.64 -9.99 35.55
CA LEU A 135 15.39 -10.75 35.44
C LEU A 135 14.19 -9.91 35.93
N ASP A 136 14.37 -9.16 37.02
CA ASP A 136 13.34 -8.29 37.61
C ASP A 136 12.98 -7.09 36.71
N TRP A 137 13.86 -6.72 35.77
CA TRP A 137 13.56 -5.74 34.72
C TRP A 137 12.41 -6.18 33.79
N ARG A 138 12.20 -7.49 33.65
CA ARG A 138 11.13 -8.11 32.84
C ARG A 138 11.11 -7.57 31.40
N ALA A 139 12.22 -7.65 30.67
CA ALA A 139 12.34 -7.11 29.31
C ALA A 139 11.29 -7.67 28.33
N ASP A 140 10.94 -6.90 27.30
CA ASP A 140 10.21 -7.38 26.11
C ASP A 140 11.20 -7.88 25.03
N ILE A 141 12.40 -7.28 24.99
CA ILE A 141 13.51 -7.64 24.08
C ILE A 141 14.78 -7.90 24.90
N VAL A 142 15.49 -8.99 24.61
CA VAL A 142 16.82 -9.27 25.17
C VAL A 142 17.84 -9.41 24.04
N VAL A 143 18.97 -8.71 24.17
CA VAL A 143 20.16 -8.91 23.32
C VAL A 143 21.22 -9.62 24.16
N LEU A 144 21.63 -10.80 23.72
CA LEU A 144 22.68 -11.59 24.34
C LEU A 144 23.90 -11.65 23.41
N GLN A 145 24.95 -10.93 23.79
CA GLN A 145 26.25 -10.96 23.11
C GLN A 145 27.23 -11.74 24.00
N CYS A 146 27.74 -12.89 23.56
CA CYS A 146 28.69 -13.66 24.37
C CYS A 146 29.51 -14.61 23.50
N GLY A 147 30.62 -15.12 24.04
CA GLY A 147 31.42 -16.21 23.47
C GLY A 147 32.90 -15.89 23.32
N GLU A 148 33.31 -14.63 23.39
CA GLU A 148 34.70 -14.21 23.28
C GLU A 148 35.48 -14.62 24.53
N ASN A 149 34.95 -14.42 25.74
CA ASN A 149 35.68 -14.72 26.97
C ASN A 149 35.51 -16.16 27.49
N VAL A 150 35.05 -17.08 26.62
CA VAL A 150 34.94 -18.50 26.98
C VAL A 150 36.34 -19.12 26.98
N PRO A 151 36.80 -19.72 28.10
CA PRO A 151 38.15 -20.27 28.19
C PRO A 151 38.35 -21.43 27.21
N ALA A 152 39.37 -21.34 26.34
CA ALA A 152 39.70 -22.43 25.42
C ALA A 152 40.18 -23.69 26.16
N LYS A 153 40.95 -23.50 27.24
CA LYS A 153 41.43 -24.59 28.09
C LYS A 153 40.29 -25.06 29.01
N GLY A 154 39.92 -26.34 28.90
CA GLY A 154 38.85 -26.92 29.70
C GLY A 154 37.44 -26.61 29.19
N PHE A 155 37.31 -26.13 27.95
CA PHE A 155 36.00 -25.95 27.31
C PHE A 155 35.24 -27.28 27.22
N ASP A 156 33.97 -27.23 27.58
CA ASP A 156 33.06 -28.36 27.65
C ASP A 156 31.76 -27.94 26.94
N ALA A 157 31.61 -28.42 25.70
CA ALA A 157 30.51 -28.03 24.81
C ALA A 157 29.14 -28.37 25.39
N ASP A 158 29.00 -29.51 26.05
CA ASP A 158 27.73 -29.97 26.64
C ASP A 158 27.35 -29.11 27.85
N LYS A 159 28.32 -28.78 28.71
CA LYS A 159 28.09 -27.85 29.82
C LYS A 159 27.75 -26.45 29.32
N PHE A 160 28.40 -25.97 28.26
CA PHE A 160 28.09 -24.67 27.68
C PHE A 160 26.67 -24.66 27.10
N HIS A 161 26.28 -25.68 26.32
CA HIS A 161 24.92 -25.83 25.81
C HIS A 161 23.89 -25.79 26.95
N LYS A 162 24.06 -26.65 27.96
CA LYS A 162 23.14 -26.73 29.11
C LYS A 162 23.01 -25.39 29.84
N SER A 163 24.13 -24.70 30.04
CA SER A 163 24.16 -23.44 30.80
C SER A 163 23.59 -22.27 29.99
N LEU A 164 23.87 -22.20 28.69
CA LEU A 164 23.26 -21.21 27.80
C LEU A 164 21.74 -21.41 27.73
N LYS A 165 21.29 -22.67 27.58
CA LYS A 165 19.87 -23.00 27.61
C LYS A 165 19.22 -22.60 28.95
N ALA A 166 19.89 -22.83 30.08
CA ALA A 166 19.41 -22.41 31.40
C ALA A 166 19.24 -20.88 31.48
N LEU A 167 20.26 -20.11 31.07
CA LEU A 167 20.19 -18.65 31.00
C LEU A 167 19.01 -18.16 30.15
N LEU A 168 18.82 -18.72 28.94
CA LEU A 168 17.71 -18.33 28.08
C LEU A 168 16.34 -18.73 28.63
N ASN A 169 16.26 -19.83 29.39
CA ASN A 169 15.04 -20.26 30.07
C ASN A 169 14.70 -19.34 31.26
N ASP A 170 15.69 -18.86 32.01
CA ASP A 170 15.49 -17.92 33.10
C ASP A 170 14.92 -16.59 32.58
N LEU A 171 15.50 -16.08 31.49
CA LEU A 171 15.00 -14.88 30.79
C LEU A 171 13.56 -15.09 30.29
N LYS A 172 13.27 -16.26 29.70
CA LYS A 172 11.91 -16.64 29.27
C LYS A 172 10.94 -16.66 30.45
N LYS A 173 11.34 -17.24 31.58
CA LYS A 173 10.51 -17.34 32.79
C LYS A 173 10.21 -15.96 33.38
N ALA A 174 11.16 -15.03 33.32
CA ALA A 174 10.99 -13.68 33.87
C ALA A 174 9.88 -12.89 33.15
N SER A 175 9.90 -12.84 31.82
CA SER A 175 8.97 -12.00 31.04
C SER A 175 8.60 -12.50 29.64
N ASN A 176 9.08 -13.67 29.24
CA ASN A 176 8.90 -14.26 27.91
C ASN A 176 9.30 -13.33 26.73
N PRO A 177 10.50 -12.69 26.78
CA PRO A 177 10.95 -11.73 25.78
C PRO A 177 11.23 -12.37 24.41
N GLN A 178 11.40 -11.52 23.40
CA GLN A 178 12.16 -11.89 22.20
C GLN A 178 13.65 -11.80 22.50
N ILE A 179 14.39 -12.90 22.30
CA ILE A 179 15.79 -13.05 22.65
C ILE A 179 16.62 -13.15 21.37
N PHE A 180 17.61 -12.28 21.22
CA PHE A 180 18.53 -12.25 20.09
C PHE A 180 19.93 -12.58 20.58
N VAL A 181 20.47 -13.73 20.14
CA VAL A 181 21.79 -14.23 20.52
C VAL A 181 22.76 -14.02 19.37
N THR A 182 23.86 -13.32 19.59
CA THR A 182 24.82 -13.03 18.51
C THR A 182 25.78 -14.20 18.26
N SER A 183 26.25 -14.32 17.02
CA SER A 183 27.53 -15.01 16.78
C SER A 183 28.66 -14.29 17.53
N ASN A 184 29.82 -14.92 17.65
CA ASN A 184 31.02 -14.21 18.10
C ASN A 184 31.28 -12.98 17.19
N ILE A 185 31.93 -11.95 17.72
CA ILE A 185 32.19 -10.67 17.07
C ILE A 185 33.67 -10.52 16.79
N LEU A 186 34.51 -10.63 17.82
CA LEU A 186 35.94 -10.35 17.70
C LEU A 186 36.71 -11.43 16.93
N TRP A 187 36.45 -12.71 17.21
CA TRP A 187 37.09 -13.83 16.53
C TRP A 187 36.10 -14.93 16.19
N ALA A 188 36.39 -15.65 15.11
CA ALA A 188 35.58 -16.78 14.69
C ALA A 188 35.67 -17.93 15.69
N ASN A 189 34.50 -18.43 16.12
CA ASN A 189 34.40 -19.68 16.86
C ASN A 189 33.18 -20.47 16.36
N PRO A 190 33.30 -21.14 15.20
CA PRO A 190 32.18 -21.86 14.59
C PRO A 190 31.56 -22.90 15.51
N GLY A 191 32.36 -23.60 16.32
CA GLY A 191 31.87 -24.59 17.26
C GLY A 191 30.97 -23.99 18.34
N LEU A 192 31.34 -22.83 18.89
CA LEU A 192 30.50 -22.12 19.87
C LEU A 192 29.26 -21.49 19.23
N ASP A 193 29.43 -20.90 18.03
CA ASP A 193 28.34 -20.33 17.25
C ASP A 193 27.29 -21.41 16.88
N ASP A 194 27.70 -22.63 16.58
CA ASP A 194 26.80 -23.76 16.33
C ASP A 194 26.01 -24.18 17.57
N ILE A 195 26.62 -24.15 18.77
CA ILE A 195 25.89 -24.43 20.01
C ILE A 195 24.83 -23.36 20.25
N LYS A 196 25.17 -22.07 20.11
CA LYS A 196 24.19 -20.97 20.24
C LYS A 196 23.05 -21.12 19.24
N ARG A 197 23.37 -21.44 17.98
CA ARG A 197 22.38 -21.67 16.92
C ARG A 197 21.43 -22.81 17.28
N LYS A 198 21.94 -23.94 17.80
CA LYS A 198 21.14 -25.07 18.28
C LYS A 198 20.22 -24.66 19.43
N VAL A 199 20.73 -23.97 20.45
CA VAL A 199 19.92 -23.53 21.60
C VAL A 199 18.81 -22.54 21.19
N CYS A 200 19.09 -21.66 20.22
CA CYS A 200 18.05 -20.79 19.66
C CYS A 200 16.98 -21.59 18.90
N ALA A 201 17.39 -22.59 18.12
CA ALA A 201 16.47 -23.44 17.34
C ALA A 201 15.53 -24.30 18.20
N GLU A 202 15.81 -24.47 19.51
CA GLU A 202 14.91 -25.16 20.44
C GLU A 202 13.66 -24.36 20.83
N ASP A 203 13.66 -23.04 20.60
CA ASP A 203 12.50 -22.16 20.84
C ASP A 203 12.46 -21.05 19.78
N PRO A 204 12.21 -21.40 18.51
CA PRO A 204 12.31 -20.48 17.38
C PRO A 204 11.23 -19.39 17.41
N GLU A 205 10.22 -19.52 18.28
CA GLU A 205 9.19 -18.50 18.52
C GLU A 205 9.64 -17.37 19.47
N ARG A 206 10.76 -17.54 20.16
CA ARG A 206 11.27 -16.54 21.10
C ARG A 206 12.75 -16.27 20.93
N ARG A 207 13.50 -17.15 20.26
CA ARG A 207 14.96 -17.06 20.15
C ARG A 207 15.39 -16.93 18.71
N THR A 208 16.23 -15.94 18.45
CA THR A 208 16.82 -15.69 17.14
C THR A 208 18.34 -15.71 17.28
N PHE A 209 19.00 -16.59 16.53
CA PHE A 209 20.45 -16.50 16.36
C PHE A 209 20.77 -15.45 15.29
N VAL A 210 21.58 -14.47 15.63
CA VAL A 210 21.95 -13.36 14.75
C VAL A 210 23.39 -13.56 14.29
N ASP A 211 23.53 -13.99 13.04
CA ASP A 211 24.84 -14.19 12.42
C ASP A 211 25.44 -12.85 12.00
N ILE A 212 26.47 -12.42 12.72
CA ILE A 212 27.23 -11.19 12.45
C ILE A 212 28.66 -11.49 11.99
N SER A 213 28.95 -12.75 11.66
CA SER A 213 30.28 -13.21 11.24
C SER A 213 30.69 -12.66 9.86
N ALA A 214 29.74 -12.42 8.96
CA ALA A 214 29.97 -11.88 7.61
C ALA A 214 30.61 -10.48 7.63
N TYR A 215 30.43 -9.74 8.73
CA TYR A 215 30.91 -8.36 8.86
C TYR A 215 32.36 -8.28 9.38
N ARG A 216 32.95 -9.39 9.83
CA ARG A 216 34.34 -9.48 10.30
C ARG A 216 35.36 -9.16 9.20
N LEU A 217 34.99 -9.28 7.92
CA LEU A 217 35.89 -9.14 6.77
C LEU A 217 36.05 -7.70 6.26
N ASN A 218 35.27 -6.72 6.74
CA ASN A 218 35.19 -5.37 6.13
C ASN A 218 35.15 -4.19 7.12
N ILE A 219 35.64 -4.33 8.35
CA ILE A 219 35.55 -3.28 9.37
C ILE A 219 36.95 -2.75 9.75
N PRO A 220 37.17 -1.42 9.75
CA PRO A 220 38.34 -0.82 10.39
C PRO A 220 38.33 -1.14 11.89
N VAL A 221 39.38 -1.80 12.37
CA VAL A 221 39.54 -2.14 13.79
C VAL A 221 40.33 -1.07 14.54
N ASN A 222 40.04 -0.91 15.83
CA ASN A 222 40.80 -0.05 16.75
C ASN A 222 41.68 -0.91 17.67
N GLY A 223 42.95 -0.53 17.80
CA GLY A 223 43.89 -1.12 18.77
C GLY A 223 44.44 -2.52 18.42
N PRO A 224 45.37 -3.04 19.24
CA PRO A 224 46.15 -4.25 18.95
C PRO A 224 45.34 -5.56 19.02
N VAL A 225 44.14 -5.53 19.60
CA VAL A 225 43.27 -6.69 19.84
C VAL A 225 42.11 -6.81 18.83
N GLY A 226 42.07 -5.96 17.81
CA GLY A 226 41.09 -6.07 16.72
C GLY A 226 39.65 -5.68 17.10
N HIS A 227 39.47 -4.78 18.06
CA HIS A 227 38.13 -4.36 18.45
C HIS A 227 37.43 -3.55 17.35
N PRO A 228 36.09 -3.62 17.22
CA PRO A 228 35.36 -2.85 16.21
C PRO A 228 35.48 -1.35 16.47
N SER A 229 35.78 -0.56 15.42
CA SER A 229 35.64 0.91 15.48
C SER A 229 34.18 1.34 15.59
N ASP A 230 33.92 2.66 15.68
CA ASP A 230 32.57 3.23 15.57
C ASP A 230 31.78 2.67 14.37
N LYS A 231 32.45 2.46 13.23
CA LYS A 231 31.82 1.85 12.04
C LYS A 231 31.43 0.40 12.30
N GLY A 232 32.26 -0.35 13.00
CA GLY A 232 31.97 -1.73 13.38
C GLY A 232 30.81 -1.83 14.36
N MET A 233 30.78 -0.96 15.38
CA MET A 233 29.67 -0.86 16.32
C MET A 233 28.34 -0.58 15.60
N LYS A 234 28.35 0.33 14.62
CA LYS A 234 27.17 0.58 13.79
C LYS A 234 26.72 -0.66 13.00
N VAL A 235 27.65 -1.39 12.40
CA VAL A 235 27.33 -2.61 11.65
C VAL A 235 26.69 -3.68 12.54
N ILE A 236 27.19 -3.84 13.77
CA ILE A 236 26.59 -4.76 14.76
C ILE A 236 25.15 -4.32 15.09
N ALA A 237 24.95 -3.02 15.35
CA ALA A 237 23.61 -2.47 15.63
C ALA A 237 22.65 -2.65 14.44
N ASP A 238 23.08 -2.35 13.22
CA ASP A 238 22.28 -2.49 12.01
C ASP A 238 21.88 -3.95 11.74
N ALA A 239 22.82 -4.89 11.92
CA ALA A 239 22.55 -6.33 11.74
C ALA A 239 21.57 -6.85 12.80
N MET A 240 21.71 -6.40 14.05
CA MET A 240 20.79 -6.73 15.13
C MET A 240 19.39 -6.17 14.85
N PHE A 241 19.31 -4.89 14.47
CA PHE A 241 18.05 -4.24 14.12
C PHE A 241 17.35 -4.93 12.94
N ALA A 242 18.10 -5.38 11.93
CA ALA A 242 17.56 -6.14 10.81
C ALA A 242 17.04 -7.53 11.22
N ALA A 243 17.69 -8.20 12.18
CA ALA A 243 17.18 -9.46 12.74
C ALA A 243 15.90 -9.24 13.56
N MET A 244 15.88 -8.18 14.39
CA MET A 244 14.70 -7.77 15.15
C MET A 244 13.54 -7.42 14.24
N SER A 245 13.78 -6.64 13.19
CA SER A 245 12.78 -6.27 12.19
C SER A 245 12.20 -7.51 11.51
N ARG A 246 13.05 -8.46 11.09
CA ARG A 246 12.57 -9.72 10.50
C ARG A 246 11.71 -10.53 11.49
N ARG A 247 12.13 -10.62 12.75
CA ARG A 247 11.37 -11.29 13.82
C ARG A 247 10.02 -10.61 14.06
N ALA A 248 10.01 -9.29 13.98
CA ALA A 248 8.84 -8.44 14.09
C ALA A 248 7.91 -8.50 12.87
N GLY A 249 8.35 -9.05 11.74
CA GLY A 249 7.63 -8.91 10.46
C GLY A 249 7.68 -7.50 9.88
N ASP A 250 8.64 -6.68 10.32
CA ASP A 250 8.92 -5.35 9.78
C ASP A 250 9.71 -5.42 8.47
N VAL A 251 9.32 -4.58 7.51
CA VAL A 251 9.83 -4.62 6.15
C VAL A 251 10.96 -3.61 5.98
N VAL A 252 12.16 -4.13 5.68
CA VAL A 252 13.34 -3.33 5.34
C VAL A 252 13.60 -3.45 3.84
N LEU A 253 13.49 -2.33 3.12
CA LEU A 253 13.72 -2.30 1.67
C LEU A 253 15.18 -2.02 1.37
N SER A 254 15.78 -2.80 0.46
CA SER A 254 17.13 -2.55 -0.03
C SER A 254 17.21 -1.30 -0.91
N VAL A 255 18.41 -0.77 -1.11
CA VAL A 255 18.65 0.36 -2.04
C VAL A 255 18.15 0.01 -3.44
N ALA A 256 18.51 -1.18 -3.95
CA ALA A 256 18.05 -1.66 -5.26
C ALA A 256 16.52 -1.72 -5.36
N HIS A 257 15.83 -2.06 -4.27
CA HIS A 257 14.36 -2.05 -4.23
C HIS A 257 13.82 -0.63 -4.33
N VAL A 258 14.34 0.30 -3.53
CA VAL A 258 13.94 1.71 -3.60
C VAL A 258 14.22 2.33 -4.98
N ASP A 259 15.34 1.96 -5.61
CA ASP A 259 15.66 2.38 -6.98
C ASP A 259 14.65 1.80 -7.99
N ALA A 260 14.23 0.55 -7.83
CA ALA A 260 13.19 -0.05 -8.65
C ALA A 260 11.84 0.67 -8.50
N VAL A 261 11.47 1.08 -7.27
CA VAL A 261 10.28 1.89 -7.01
C VAL A 261 10.38 3.27 -7.68
N ASN A 262 11.56 3.89 -7.64
CA ASN A 262 11.79 5.23 -8.20
C ASN A 262 11.99 5.28 -9.72
N ARG A 263 12.01 4.13 -10.41
CA ARG A 263 11.96 4.12 -11.87
C ARG A 263 10.76 4.92 -12.36
N ARG A 264 10.99 5.77 -13.36
CA ARG A 264 9.94 6.59 -13.94
C ARG A 264 8.91 5.68 -14.62
N ARG A 265 7.65 5.78 -14.18
CA ARG A 265 6.50 5.10 -14.78
C ARG A 265 5.43 6.15 -15.04
N ARG A 266 5.28 6.51 -16.30
CA ARG A 266 4.30 7.51 -16.75
C ARG A 266 2.90 6.92 -16.75
N ILE A 267 2.75 5.72 -17.31
CA ILE A 267 1.47 5.03 -17.39
C ILE A 267 1.62 3.57 -16.96
N TYR A 268 0.81 3.18 -15.97
CA TYR A 268 0.58 1.79 -15.54
C TYR A 268 -0.76 1.32 -16.11
N VAL A 269 -0.75 0.29 -16.95
CA VAL A 269 -1.97 -0.24 -17.55
C VAL A 269 -2.42 -1.48 -16.78
N ASN A 270 -3.63 -1.48 -16.25
CA ASN A 270 -4.29 -2.74 -15.93
C ASN A 270 -4.95 -3.30 -17.19
N ASN A 271 -4.51 -4.49 -17.59
CA ASN A 271 -4.99 -5.19 -18.77
C ASN A 271 -5.77 -6.44 -18.34
N ASP A 272 -7.10 -6.36 -18.38
CA ASP A 272 -7.98 -7.52 -18.25
C ASP A 272 -7.92 -8.35 -19.52
N ALA A 273 -6.89 -9.18 -19.61
CA ALA A 273 -6.66 -10.04 -20.76
C ALA A 273 -7.44 -11.37 -20.65
N GLY A 274 -8.16 -11.57 -19.54
CA GLY A 274 -8.77 -12.81 -19.10
C GLY A 274 -10.17 -13.15 -19.65
N TYR A 275 -10.82 -12.27 -20.42
CA TYR A 275 -12.23 -12.51 -20.84
C TYR A 275 -12.45 -12.64 -22.37
N ASP A 276 -11.48 -12.24 -23.21
CA ASP A 276 -11.67 -12.21 -24.67
C ASP A 276 -11.36 -13.56 -25.36
N ALA A 277 -11.24 -13.56 -26.70
CA ALA A 277 -11.12 -14.73 -27.60
C ALA A 277 -10.19 -15.91 -27.20
N VAL A 278 -9.34 -15.78 -26.19
CA VAL A 278 -8.49 -16.86 -25.64
C VAL A 278 -9.06 -17.52 -24.40
N MET A 279 -9.75 -16.75 -23.57
CA MET A 279 -10.31 -17.19 -22.29
C MET A 279 -11.84 -17.20 -22.34
N GLY A 280 -12.44 -16.99 -23.51
CA GLY A 280 -13.87 -17.12 -23.68
C GLY A 280 -14.33 -18.60 -23.65
N PRO A 281 -15.64 -18.84 -23.48
CA PRO A 281 -16.23 -20.18 -23.51
C PRO A 281 -16.14 -20.89 -24.87
N LYS A 282 -15.72 -20.18 -25.91
CA LYS A 282 -15.70 -20.65 -27.29
C LYS A 282 -14.29 -21.09 -27.67
N LEU A 283 -14.20 -22.21 -28.39
CA LEU A 283 -12.96 -22.56 -29.09
C LEU A 283 -12.71 -21.52 -30.19
N SER A 284 -11.59 -20.82 -30.11
CA SER A 284 -11.17 -19.83 -31.10
C SER A 284 -10.10 -20.39 -32.03
N ALA A 285 -10.10 -19.96 -33.29
CA ALA A 285 -9.05 -20.28 -34.25
C ALA A 285 -7.75 -19.48 -34.02
N ILE A 286 -7.77 -18.50 -33.12
CA ILE A 286 -6.61 -17.64 -32.85
C ILE A 286 -5.41 -18.45 -32.37
N LYS A 287 -4.23 -18.09 -32.87
CA LYS A 287 -2.95 -18.66 -32.46
C LYS A 287 -2.32 -17.83 -31.32
N PRO A 288 -1.46 -18.44 -30.47
CA PRO A 288 -0.81 -17.73 -29.36
C PRO A 288 -0.06 -16.46 -29.80
N GLU A 289 0.68 -16.53 -30.91
CA GLU A 289 1.44 -15.41 -31.46
C GLU A 289 0.54 -14.28 -31.98
N GLU A 290 -0.62 -14.62 -32.56
CA GLU A 290 -1.60 -13.63 -33.01
C GLU A 290 -2.24 -12.90 -31.83
N TRP A 291 -2.55 -13.64 -30.76
CA TRP A 291 -3.09 -13.07 -29.54
C TRP A 291 -2.06 -12.17 -28.83
N ILE A 292 -0.81 -12.62 -28.69
CA ILE A 292 0.27 -11.81 -28.11
C ILE A 292 0.47 -10.54 -28.94
N ALA A 293 0.55 -10.65 -30.27
CA ALA A 293 0.68 -9.49 -31.15
C ALA A 293 -0.51 -8.51 -30.98
N ALA A 294 -1.73 -9.03 -30.81
CA ALA A 294 -2.91 -8.20 -30.59
C ALA A 294 -2.86 -7.47 -29.26
N ARG A 295 -2.59 -8.17 -28.16
CA ARG A 295 -2.54 -7.60 -26.79
C ARG A 295 -1.45 -6.55 -26.58
N PHE A 296 -0.38 -6.60 -27.37
CA PHE A 296 0.70 -5.60 -27.33
C PHE A 296 0.59 -4.53 -28.42
N SER A 297 -0.44 -4.58 -29.27
CA SER A 297 -0.52 -3.73 -30.47
C SER A 297 -0.55 -2.24 -30.17
N VAL A 298 -1.22 -1.83 -29.07
CA VAL A 298 -1.24 -0.44 -28.61
C VAL A 298 0.05 -0.04 -27.93
N PHE A 299 0.60 -0.90 -27.06
CA PHE A 299 1.82 -0.58 -26.31
C PHE A 299 3.04 -0.45 -27.21
N GLY A 300 3.07 -1.20 -28.32
CA GLY A 300 4.12 -1.15 -29.33
C GLY A 300 4.08 0.06 -30.27
N GLN A 301 3.11 0.98 -30.12
CA GLN A 301 3.03 2.16 -30.97
C GLN A 301 4.19 3.13 -30.70
N ALA A 302 4.71 3.76 -31.76
CA ALA A 302 5.67 4.85 -31.62
C ALA A 302 5.08 5.97 -30.75
N GLY A 303 5.88 6.45 -29.80
CA GLY A 303 5.46 7.49 -28.85
C GLY A 303 4.55 7.01 -27.71
N SER A 304 4.24 5.70 -27.62
CA SER A 304 3.55 5.15 -26.45
C SER A 304 4.30 5.48 -25.16
N GLN A 305 3.57 5.91 -24.14
CA GLN A 305 4.09 6.29 -22.83
C GLN A 305 3.75 5.23 -21.76
N VAL A 306 3.33 4.03 -22.18
CA VAL A 306 3.11 2.88 -21.31
C VAL A 306 4.45 2.30 -20.89
N ASP A 307 4.74 2.38 -19.59
CA ASP A 307 5.99 1.89 -19.01
C ASP A 307 5.79 0.56 -18.27
N SER A 308 4.59 0.31 -17.75
CA SER A 308 4.25 -0.92 -17.00
C SER A 308 2.86 -1.45 -17.37
N VAL A 309 2.72 -2.77 -17.43
CA VAL A 309 1.43 -3.44 -17.67
C VAL A 309 1.20 -4.51 -16.59
N GLY A 310 0.10 -4.35 -15.85
CA GLY A 310 -0.46 -5.35 -14.95
C GLY A 310 -1.41 -6.27 -15.71
N TRP A 311 -1.03 -7.54 -15.85
CA TRP A 311 -1.81 -8.54 -16.57
C TRP A 311 -2.76 -9.25 -15.61
N CYS A 312 -4.05 -9.00 -15.78
CA CYS A 312 -5.13 -9.73 -15.11
C CYS A 312 -5.60 -10.83 -16.06
N LEU A 313 -5.29 -12.08 -15.71
CA LEU A 313 -5.67 -13.25 -16.50
C LEU A 313 -6.65 -14.16 -15.77
N ASP A 314 -6.90 -13.90 -14.49
CA ASP A 314 -7.78 -14.71 -13.66
C ASP A 314 -8.92 -13.91 -13.01
N GLU A 315 -9.85 -14.66 -12.44
CA GLU A 315 -10.89 -14.18 -11.53
C GLU A 315 -10.47 -14.36 -10.06
N GLY A 316 -9.18 -14.42 -9.77
CA GLY A 316 -8.61 -14.51 -8.42
C GLY A 316 -8.65 -15.88 -7.73
N ASN A 317 -9.53 -16.78 -8.18
CA ASN A 317 -9.76 -18.09 -7.54
C ASN A 317 -9.56 -19.29 -8.48
N ILE A 318 -9.20 -19.02 -9.73
CA ILE A 318 -9.00 -20.03 -10.77
C ILE A 318 -7.84 -19.57 -11.67
N ALA A 319 -6.88 -20.43 -12.00
CA ALA A 319 -5.68 -20.04 -12.71
C ALA A 319 -5.82 -20.09 -14.24
N ALA A 320 -5.45 -19.00 -14.92
CA ALA A 320 -5.17 -19.00 -16.36
C ALA A 320 -3.84 -19.66 -16.71
N TYR A 321 -2.97 -19.81 -15.72
CA TYR A 321 -1.71 -20.52 -15.81
C TYR A 321 -1.83 -21.95 -15.25
N PRO A 322 -0.86 -22.84 -15.53
CA PRO A 322 -0.85 -24.13 -14.86
C PRO A 322 -0.63 -23.95 -13.35
N SER A 323 -1.47 -24.50 -12.49
CA SER A 323 -1.43 -24.25 -11.03
C SER A 323 -1.53 -25.54 -10.23
N LYS A 324 -0.79 -25.59 -9.12
CA LYS A 324 -0.87 -26.65 -8.11
C LYS A 324 -1.70 -26.23 -6.89
N VAL A 325 -2.05 -24.95 -6.78
CA VAL A 325 -2.71 -24.38 -5.59
C VAL A 325 -4.19 -24.12 -5.83
N ILE A 326 -4.55 -23.62 -7.01
CA ILE A 326 -5.93 -23.31 -7.38
C ILE A 326 -6.35 -24.09 -8.63
N PRO A 327 -7.64 -24.38 -8.82
CA PRO A 327 -8.11 -25.01 -10.05
C PRO A 327 -7.75 -24.17 -11.25
N GLU A 328 -7.53 -24.80 -12.39
CA GLU A 328 -7.23 -24.07 -13.61
C GLU A 328 -8.50 -23.76 -14.43
N LEU A 329 -8.47 -22.69 -15.21
CA LEU A 329 -9.58 -22.31 -16.09
C LEU A 329 -9.77 -23.34 -17.20
N GLN A 330 -11.02 -23.78 -17.39
CA GLN A 330 -11.39 -24.87 -18.29
C GLN A 330 -11.86 -24.38 -19.66
N TYR A 331 -11.33 -23.26 -20.16
CA TYR A 331 -11.72 -22.71 -21.46
C TYR A 331 -11.12 -23.54 -22.61
N PRO A 332 -11.90 -23.95 -23.63
CA PRO A 332 -11.42 -24.85 -24.68
C PRO A 332 -10.15 -24.37 -25.40
N THR A 333 -10.05 -23.07 -25.66
CA THR A 333 -8.87 -22.48 -26.32
C THR A 333 -7.62 -22.58 -25.45
N LEU A 334 -7.75 -22.27 -24.16
CA LEU A 334 -6.66 -22.36 -23.19
C LEU A 334 -6.24 -23.82 -22.96
N LEU A 335 -7.19 -24.75 -22.87
CA LEU A 335 -6.91 -26.19 -22.75
C LEU A 335 -6.15 -26.72 -23.97
N ARG A 336 -6.52 -26.31 -25.19
CA ARG A 336 -5.79 -26.63 -26.41
C ARG A 336 -4.35 -26.14 -26.34
N TRP A 337 -4.14 -24.86 -26.04
CA TRP A 337 -2.79 -24.29 -25.96
C TRP A 337 -1.94 -24.97 -24.89
N ARG A 338 -2.51 -25.30 -23.73
CA ARG A 338 -1.80 -26.05 -22.69
C ARG A 338 -1.43 -27.46 -23.11
N LYS A 339 -2.31 -28.16 -23.84
CA LYS A 339 -2.01 -29.47 -24.41
C LYS A 339 -0.79 -29.41 -25.34
N ASP A 340 -0.63 -28.30 -26.04
CA ASP A 340 0.52 -28.04 -26.92
C ASP A 340 1.75 -27.48 -26.16
N GLY A 341 1.72 -27.45 -24.82
CA GLY A 341 2.83 -27.01 -23.97
C GLY A 341 2.97 -25.48 -23.85
N ILE A 342 1.93 -24.72 -24.21
CA ILE A 342 1.97 -23.27 -24.27
C ILE A 342 1.53 -22.66 -22.93
N ASP A 343 2.45 -21.93 -22.30
CA ASP A 343 2.22 -21.15 -21.09
C ASP A 343 2.03 -19.66 -21.46
N LEU A 344 0.79 -19.19 -21.38
CA LEU A 344 0.40 -17.84 -21.79
C LEU A 344 1.13 -16.75 -21.00
N VAL A 345 1.29 -16.95 -19.70
CA VAL A 345 1.94 -15.96 -18.82
C VAL A 345 3.42 -15.87 -19.17
N LYS A 346 4.06 -17.01 -19.47
CA LYS A 346 5.45 -17.01 -19.94
C LYS A 346 5.61 -16.23 -21.25
N LEU A 347 4.70 -16.39 -22.21
CA LEU A 347 4.73 -15.62 -23.47
C LEU A 347 4.59 -14.12 -23.23
N ILE A 348 3.68 -13.71 -22.33
CA ILE A 348 3.50 -12.31 -21.95
C ILE A 348 4.77 -11.73 -21.32
N VAL A 349 5.40 -12.47 -20.40
CA VAL A 349 6.65 -12.04 -19.75
C VAL A 349 7.77 -11.88 -20.78
N GLN A 350 7.94 -12.86 -21.67
CA GLN A 350 8.95 -12.81 -22.73
C GLN A 350 8.73 -11.63 -23.68
N GLU A 351 7.49 -11.38 -24.11
CA GLU A 351 7.17 -10.28 -25.01
C GLU A 351 7.32 -8.91 -24.33
N SER A 352 6.97 -8.81 -23.04
CA SER A 352 7.18 -7.59 -22.23
C SER A 352 8.67 -7.26 -22.12
N GLN A 353 9.49 -8.26 -21.80
CA GLN A 353 10.96 -8.13 -21.74
C GLN A 353 11.54 -7.71 -23.10
N ARG A 354 11.10 -8.35 -24.20
CA ARG A 354 11.53 -8.00 -25.56
C ARG A 354 11.23 -6.53 -25.90
N ARG A 355 10.12 -6.01 -25.39
CA ARG A 355 9.66 -4.62 -25.61
C ARG A 355 10.15 -3.64 -24.54
N LYS A 356 10.84 -4.13 -23.50
CA LYS A 356 11.28 -3.34 -22.32
C LYS A 356 10.12 -2.65 -21.60
N ILE A 357 8.99 -3.35 -21.49
CA ILE A 357 7.82 -2.94 -20.71
C ILE A 357 7.85 -3.72 -19.40
N GLU A 358 7.67 -3.04 -18.27
CA GLU A 358 7.61 -3.73 -16.98
C GLU A 358 6.36 -4.58 -16.88
N VAL A 359 6.53 -5.82 -16.41
CA VAL A 359 5.46 -6.82 -16.36
C VAL A 359 5.04 -7.06 -14.91
N PHE A 360 3.79 -6.70 -14.62
CA PHE A 360 3.16 -6.92 -13.33
C PHE A 360 2.11 -8.02 -13.46
N TRP A 361 1.96 -8.81 -12.40
CA TRP A 361 0.80 -9.68 -12.24
C TRP A 361 -0.33 -8.90 -11.56
N GLU A 362 -1.47 -8.71 -12.21
CA GLU A 362 -2.63 -8.10 -11.57
C GLU A 362 -3.54 -9.21 -11.05
N HIS A 363 -3.70 -9.28 -9.72
CA HIS A 363 -4.47 -10.35 -9.08
C HIS A 363 -5.75 -9.80 -8.45
N ARG A 364 -6.90 -10.31 -8.92
CA ARG A 364 -8.17 -10.09 -8.24
C ARG A 364 -8.16 -10.85 -6.92
N LEU A 365 -8.37 -10.18 -5.80
CA LEU A 365 -8.36 -10.89 -4.50
C LEU A 365 -9.60 -11.75 -4.32
N ASN A 366 -10.72 -11.28 -4.85
CA ASN A 366 -11.99 -11.97 -4.95
C ASN A 366 -12.52 -11.81 -6.38
N GLY A 367 -13.23 -12.78 -6.92
CA GLY A 367 -13.77 -12.66 -8.26
C GLY A 367 -15.08 -13.38 -8.43
N ALA A 368 -15.52 -13.42 -9.68
CA ALA A 368 -16.82 -13.95 -10.04
C ALA A 368 -16.95 -15.46 -9.85
N ASP A 369 -15.82 -16.17 -9.67
CA ASP A 369 -15.71 -17.62 -9.65
C ASP A 369 -16.53 -18.28 -10.75
N ARG A 370 -16.53 -17.72 -11.96
CA ARG A 370 -17.38 -18.22 -13.06
C ARG A 370 -16.67 -19.31 -13.84
N GLU A 371 -17.44 -20.28 -14.28
CA GLU A 371 -17.04 -21.20 -15.34
C GLU A 371 -17.41 -20.62 -16.72
N VAL A 372 -17.48 -21.47 -17.75
CA VAL A 372 -17.80 -21.17 -19.16
C VAL A 372 -19.09 -20.36 -19.34
N ASP A 373 -20.04 -20.44 -18.41
CA ASP A 373 -21.30 -19.68 -18.44
C ASP A 373 -21.46 -18.79 -17.20
N VAL A 374 -21.97 -17.58 -17.40
CA VAL A 374 -22.25 -16.56 -16.37
C VAL A 374 -23.26 -17.01 -15.32
N THR A 375 -23.97 -18.13 -15.58
CA THR A 375 -24.99 -18.70 -14.70
C THR A 375 -24.46 -19.76 -13.74
N THR A 376 -23.29 -20.35 -14.00
CA THR A 376 -22.74 -21.47 -13.21
C THR A 376 -21.37 -21.11 -12.64
N PRO A 377 -21.22 -21.04 -11.31
CA PRO A 377 -19.91 -20.80 -10.71
C PRO A 377 -19.00 -22.02 -10.91
N ALA A 378 -17.74 -21.76 -11.19
CA ALA A 378 -16.68 -22.74 -11.18
C ALA A 378 -16.60 -23.43 -9.82
N VAL A 379 -16.24 -24.71 -9.85
CA VAL A 379 -16.06 -25.48 -8.63
C VAL A 379 -14.68 -25.20 -8.05
N VAL A 380 -14.62 -24.35 -7.03
CA VAL A 380 -13.42 -24.15 -6.20
C VAL A 380 -13.47 -25.11 -5.01
N PRO A 381 -12.65 -26.18 -4.95
CA PRO A 381 -12.77 -27.25 -3.94
C PRO A 381 -12.71 -26.72 -2.51
N LEU A 382 -11.82 -25.76 -2.24
CA LEU A 382 -11.65 -25.20 -0.91
C LEU A 382 -12.89 -24.40 -0.46
N LYS A 383 -13.56 -23.67 -1.38
CA LYS A 383 -14.83 -23.00 -1.08
C LYS A 383 -15.96 -23.98 -0.75
N LYS A 384 -15.96 -25.16 -1.38
CA LYS A 384 -16.91 -26.25 -1.06
C LYS A 384 -16.63 -26.90 0.29
N GLN A 385 -15.36 -27.09 0.63
CA GLN A 385 -14.94 -27.70 1.90
C GLN A 385 -15.16 -26.76 3.09
N HIS A 386 -14.97 -25.45 2.88
CA HIS A 386 -15.05 -24.43 3.92
C HIS A 386 -16.03 -23.30 3.57
N PRO A 387 -17.35 -23.59 3.51
CA PRO A 387 -18.35 -22.56 3.27
C PRO A 387 -18.48 -21.55 4.42
N ASP A 388 -17.93 -21.87 5.59
CA ASP A 388 -17.79 -21.01 6.77
C ASP A 388 -16.70 -19.94 6.62
N TRP A 389 -15.76 -20.12 5.69
CA TRP A 389 -14.72 -19.13 5.38
C TRP A 389 -15.18 -18.03 4.40
N LEU A 390 -16.47 -18.06 4.01
CA LEU A 390 -17.01 -17.18 2.99
C LEU A 390 -17.91 -16.10 3.58
N ILE A 391 -17.77 -14.89 3.05
CA ILE A 391 -18.77 -13.84 3.19
C ILE A 391 -19.94 -14.22 2.26
N LYS A 392 -21.08 -14.51 2.89
CA LYS A 392 -22.33 -14.87 2.23
C LYS A 392 -23.08 -13.62 1.75
N GLY A 393 -24.15 -13.81 0.97
CA GLY A 393 -25.00 -12.69 0.52
C GLY A 393 -24.45 -11.91 -0.68
N SER A 394 -23.17 -12.07 -1.03
CA SER A 394 -22.60 -11.52 -2.27
C SER A 394 -23.36 -11.99 -3.51
N TRP A 395 -23.34 -11.13 -4.53
CA TRP A 395 -23.80 -11.47 -5.88
C TRP A 395 -22.98 -12.61 -6.48
N TRP A 396 -21.68 -12.68 -6.17
CA TRP A 396 -20.78 -13.75 -6.59
C TRP A 396 -21.00 -14.99 -5.75
N LYS A 397 -21.33 -16.11 -6.40
CA LYS A 397 -21.56 -17.41 -5.77
C LYS A 397 -20.29 -18.27 -5.84
N PRO A 398 -20.00 -19.11 -4.83
CA PRO A 398 -20.80 -19.37 -3.63
C PRO A 398 -20.68 -18.29 -2.53
N GLY A 399 -19.75 -17.36 -2.68
CA GLY A 399 -19.48 -16.26 -1.75
C GLY A 399 -18.07 -15.74 -1.94
N LEU A 400 -17.77 -14.61 -1.29
CA LEU A 400 -16.44 -14.01 -1.31
C LEU A 400 -15.57 -14.58 -0.18
N TRP A 401 -14.26 -14.65 -0.37
CA TRP A 401 -13.37 -15.04 0.72
C TRP A 401 -13.39 -14.03 1.87
N ASN A 402 -13.50 -14.52 3.11
CA ASN A 402 -13.36 -13.72 4.32
C ASN A 402 -11.90 -13.70 4.79
N PHE A 403 -11.22 -12.57 4.63
CA PHE A 403 -9.82 -12.41 5.03
C PHE A 403 -9.62 -12.33 6.55
N ALA A 404 -10.68 -12.20 7.35
CA ALA A 404 -10.56 -12.33 8.81
C ALA A 404 -10.09 -13.74 9.22
N VAL A 405 -10.39 -14.75 8.40
CA VAL A 405 -9.93 -16.13 8.58
C VAL A 405 -8.44 -16.25 8.21
N PRO A 406 -7.54 -16.59 9.14
CA PRO A 406 -6.10 -16.69 8.87
C PRO A 406 -5.75 -17.67 7.74
N GLU A 407 -6.46 -18.78 7.65
CA GLU A 407 -6.27 -19.82 6.63
C GLU A 407 -6.55 -19.30 5.22
N VAL A 408 -7.52 -18.39 5.07
CA VAL A 408 -7.81 -17.72 3.79
C VAL A 408 -6.64 -16.84 3.37
N ARG A 409 -6.04 -16.09 4.30
CA ARG A 409 -4.85 -15.26 4.02
C ARG A 409 -3.67 -16.12 3.61
N ASN A 410 -3.39 -17.18 4.36
CA ASN A 410 -2.31 -18.13 4.07
C ASN A 410 -2.50 -18.78 2.68
N TYR A 411 -3.74 -19.18 2.36
CA TYR A 411 -4.08 -19.72 1.06
C TYR A 411 -3.80 -18.72 -0.06
N LYS A 412 -4.27 -17.48 0.06
CA LYS A 412 -4.04 -16.43 -0.94
C LYS A 412 -2.57 -16.09 -1.11
N VAL A 413 -1.79 -16.07 -0.03
CA VAL A 413 -0.34 -15.91 -0.11
C VAL A 413 0.33 -17.07 -0.85
N ALA A 414 -0.15 -18.31 -0.68
CA ALA A 414 0.36 -19.46 -1.43
C ALA A 414 0.08 -19.36 -2.94
N VAL A 415 -1.11 -18.89 -3.33
CA VAL A 415 -1.44 -18.59 -4.73
C VAL A 415 -0.47 -17.57 -5.33
N LEU A 416 -0.29 -16.45 -4.63
CA LEU A 416 0.60 -15.37 -5.07
C LEU A 416 2.06 -15.80 -5.10
N ARG A 417 2.51 -16.67 -4.17
CA ARG A 417 3.85 -17.24 -4.16
C ARG A 417 4.09 -18.10 -5.39
N GLU A 418 3.13 -18.96 -5.76
CA GLU A 418 3.27 -19.80 -6.96
C GLU A 418 3.50 -18.95 -8.22
N VAL A 419 2.74 -17.86 -8.38
CA VAL A 419 2.94 -16.92 -9.48
C VAL A 419 4.31 -16.25 -9.40
N ALA A 420 4.70 -15.75 -8.22
CA ALA A 420 5.95 -15.01 -8.01
C ALA A 420 7.20 -15.87 -8.25
N GLU A 421 7.17 -17.16 -7.89
CA GLU A 421 8.30 -18.09 -8.08
C GLU A 421 8.34 -18.68 -9.50
N ARG A 422 7.21 -18.72 -10.20
CA ARG A 422 7.12 -19.30 -11.55
C ARG A 422 7.51 -18.34 -12.66
N TYR A 423 7.26 -17.04 -12.49
CA TYR A 423 7.39 -16.05 -13.56
C TYR A 423 8.36 -14.94 -13.21
N GLU A 424 9.14 -14.52 -14.21
CA GLU A 424 10.09 -13.42 -14.09
C GLU A 424 9.39 -12.04 -14.14
N LEU A 425 8.56 -11.76 -13.14
CA LEU A 425 7.77 -10.54 -13.00
C LEU A 425 8.55 -9.39 -12.35
N ASP A 426 8.27 -8.14 -12.72
CA ASP A 426 8.81 -6.95 -12.06
C ASP A 426 8.07 -6.62 -10.76
N GLY A 427 6.77 -6.92 -10.73
CA GLY A 427 5.94 -6.75 -9.55
C GLY A 427 4.60 -7.47 -9.64
N MET A 428 3.77 -7.26 -8.63
CA MET A 428 2.37 -7.68 -8.63
C MET A 428 1.48 -6.58 -8.05
N ASN A 429 0.24 -6.52 -8.51
CA ASN A 429 -0.80 -5.66 -7.97
C ASN A 429 -1.87 -6.50 -7.28
N LEU A 430 -2.16 -6.19 -6.01
CA LEU A 430 -3.32 -6.73 -5.31
C LEU A 430 -4.52 -5.82 -5.61
N ASP A 431 -5.47 -6.33 -6.37
CA ASP A 431 -6.64 -5.57 -6.79
C ASP A 431 -7.76 -5.68 -5.74
N PHE A 432 -7.78 -4.74 -4.78
CA PHE A 432 -8.90 -4.61 -3.83
C PHE A 432 -10.16 -3.99 -4.47
N GLY A 433 -10.12 -3.60 -5.74
CA GLY A 433 -11.31 -3.24 -6.50
C GLY A 433 -12.14 -4.46 -6.94
N ARG A 434 -11.63 -5.69 -6.76
CA ARG A 434 -12.21 -6.95 -7.24
C ARG A 434 -12.18 -8.04 -6.17
N HIS A 435 -13.30 -8.41 -5.56
CA HIS A 435 -14.40 -7.53 -5.21
C HIS A 435 -14.55 -7.48 -3.68
N PRO A 436 -14.74 -6.30 -3.07
CA PRO A 436 -15.17 -6.17 -1.69
C PRO A 436 -16.63 -6.67 -1.52
N PRO A 437 -17.07 -6.95 -0.28
CA PRO A 437 -16.28 -6.88 0.96
C PRO A 437 -15.26 -8.02 1.09
N TYR A 438 -14.16 -7.76 1.80
CA TYR A 438 -13.10 -8.74 2.13
C TYR A 438 -13.13 -9.19 3.59
N LEU A 439 -13.84 -8.45 4.45
CA LEU A 439 -13.98 -8.66 5.88
C LEU A 439 -15.47 -8.75 6.22
N PRO A 440 -15.86 -9.22 7.43
CA PRO A 440 -17.26 -9.29 7.83
C PRO A 440 -17.98 -7.94 7.62
N PRO A 441 -19.08 -7.91 6.84
CA PRO A 441 -19.84 -6.69 6.61
C PRO A 441 -20.32 -6.04 7.90
N GLY A 442 -20.14 -4.72 8.02
CA GLY A 442 -20.48 -3.94 9.21
C GLY A 442 -19.38 -3.92 10.29
N GLU A 443 -18.31 -4.70 10.14
CA GLU A 443 -17.18 -4.78 11.08
C GLU A 443 -15.81 -4.61 10.37
N GLN A 444 -15.80 -4.13 9.12
CA GLN A 444 -14.60 -4.14 8.29
C GLN A 444 -13.46 -3.33 8.90
N TRP A 445 -13.76 -2.19 9.53
CA TRP A 445 -12.73 -1.36 10.16
C TRP A 445 -12.20 -1.99 11.45
N GLU A 446 -13.05 -2.66 12.23
CA GLU A 446 -12.68 -3.42 13.42
C GLU A 446 -11.74 -4.57 13.06
N HIS A 447 -11.96 -5.23 11.91
CA HIS A 447 -11.13 -6.34 11.40
C HIS A 447 -10.00 -5.92 10.46
N ARG A 448 -9.73 -4.62 10.26
CA ARG A 448 -8.74 -4.10 9.30
C ARG A 448 -7.33 -4.71 9.42
N GLU A 449 -6.94 -5.11 10.64
CA GLU A 449 -5.65 -5.75 10.91
C GLU A 449 -5.48 -7.06 10.12
N ALA A 450 -6.57 -7.75 9.77
CA ALA A 450 -6.50 -8.94 8.93
C ALA A 450 -6.06 -8.62 7.49
N LEU A 451 -6.53 -7.52 6.90
CA LEU A 451 -6.03 -7.09 5.58
C LEU A 451 -4.60 -6.58 5.66
N THR A 452 -4.26 -5.83 6.72
CA THR A 452 -2.89 -5.40 6.98
C THR A 452 -1.93 -6.59 7.13
N ASP A 453 -2.34 -7.63 7.86
CA ASP A 453 -1.59 -8.87 8.01
C ASP A 453 -1.43 -9.58 6.66
N PHE A 454 -2.49 -9.68 5.85
CA PHE A 454 -2.38 -10.24 4.50
C PHE A 454 -1.36 -9.49 3.64
N VAL A 455 -1.44 -8.15 3.54
CA VAL A 455 -0.51 -7.35 2.75
C VAL A 455 0.92 -7.49 3.28
N ARG A 456 1.11 -7.59 4.60
CA ARG A 456 2.41 -7.86 5.23
C ARG A 456 2.96 -9.23 4.84
N GLN A 457 2.15 -10.28 4.90
CA GLN A 457 2.55 -11.63 4.50
C GLN A 457 2.96 -11.67 3.03
N VAL A 458 2.19 -11.03 2.14
CA VAL A 458 2.56 -10.90 0.72
C VAL A 458 3.89 -10.16 0.57
N ARG A 459 4.06 -9.00 1.23
CA ARG A 459 5.31 -8.24 1.17
C ARG A 459 6.51 -9.07 1.60
N LEU A 460 6.42 -9.76 2.74
CA LEU A 460 7.51 -10.60 3.26
C LEU A 460 7.83 -11.74 2.29
N MET A 461 6.80 -12.41 1.76
CA MET A 461 6.96 -13.43 0.73
C MET A 461 7.71 -12.89 -0.50
N LEU A 462 7.34 -11.71 -0.99
CA LEU A 462 8.01 -11.11 -2.15
C LEU A 462 9.45 -10.70 -1.86
N GLN A 463 9.78 -10.30 -0.63
CA GLN A 463 11.17 -10.05 -0.22
C GLN A 463 11.99 -11.36 -0.22
N GLU A 464 11.42 -12.48 0.23
CA GLU A 464 12.07 -13.79 0.13
C GLU A 464 12.33 -14.18 -1.33
N VAL A 465 11.32 -14.05 -2.19
CA VAL A 465 11.45 -14.35 -3.63
C VAL A 465 12.49 -13.43 -4.25
N ALA A 466 12.45 -12.12 -3.97
CA ALA A 466 13.41 -11.13 -4.45
C ALA A 466 14.85 -11.49 -4.06
N ALA A 467 15.06 -11.93 -2.81
CA ALA A 467 16.37 -12.36 -2.32
C ALA A 467 16.88 -13.60 -3.06
N LYS A 468 16.03 -14.61 -3.29
CA LYS A 468 16.39 -15.83 -4.04
C LYS A 468 16.79 -15.52 -5.49
N ARG A 469 16.06 -14.62 -6.15
CA ARG A 469 16.29 -14.26 -7.56
C ARG A 469 17.31 -13.14 -7.78
N GLY A 470 17.82 -12.53 -6.71
CA GLY A 470 18.80 -11.45 -6.78
C GLY A 470 18.29 -10.13 -7.41
N ARG A 471 16.97 -9.94 -7.53
CA ARG A 471 16.37 -8.69 -8.06
C ARG A 471 15.08 -8.30 -7.32
N PRO A 472 14.83 -6.99 -7.10
CA PRO A 472 13.64 -6.51 -6.38
C PRO A 472 12.33 -7.00 -6.96
N PHE A 473 11.32 -7.20 -6.13
CA PHE A 473 9.95 -7.56 -6.53
C PHE A 473 8.98 -6.53 -5.94
N LEU A 474 8.34 -5.75 -6.82
CA LEU A 474 7.49 -4.65 -6.39
C LEU A 474 6.07 -5.13 -6.01
N LEU A 475 5.48 -4.47 -5.02
CA LEU A 475 4.12 -4.70 -4.56
C LEU A 475 3.28 -3.44 -4.73
N SER A 476 2.30 -3.51 -5.62
CA SER A 476 1.28 -2.50 -5.84
C SER A 476 -0.05 -2.94 -5.21
N VAL A 477 -0.89 -1.98 -4.84
CA VAL A 477 -2.28 -2.21 -4.46
C VAL A 477 -3.20 -1.28 -5.24
N ARG A 478 -4.37 -1.78 -5.67
CA ARG A 478 -5.48 -0.93 -6.09
C ARG A 478 -6.46 -0.79 -4.94
N VAL A 479 -6.83 0.44 -4.58
CA VAL A 479 -7.72 0.75 -3.45
C VAL A 479 -8.84 1.70 -3.87
N ALA A 480 -9.71 2.08 -2.93
CA ALA A 480 -10.76 3.07 -3.14
C ALA A 480 -10.20 4.44 -3.55
N ASP A 481 -11.05 5.33 -4.06
CA ASP A 481 -10.66 6.66 -4.53
C ASP A 481 -10.35 7.68 -3.42
N THR A 482 -10.76 7.38 -2.18
CA THR A 482 -10.49 8.21 -0.99
C THR A 482 -9.94 7.39 0.16
N VAL A 483 -9.20 8.02 1.07
CA VAL A 483 -8.71 7.36 2.30
C VAL A 483 -9.88 6.90 3.19
N PRO A 484 -10.93 7.72 3.44
CA PRO A 484 -12.11 7.24 4.16
C PRO A 484 -12.84 6.08 3.47
N GLY A 485 -12.91 6.08 2.13
CA GLY A 485 -13.44 4.94 1.38
C GLY A 485 -12.62 3.67 1.56
N CYS A 486 -11.29 3.80 1.70
CA CYS A 486 -10.42 2.68 2.07
C CYS A 486 -10.76 2.15 3.47
N HIS A 487 -10.98 3.05 4.45
CA HIS A 487 -11.35 2.68 5.81
C HIS A 487 -12.69 1.95 5.86
N PHE A 488 -13.68 2.41 5.07
CA PHE A 488 -14.99 1.78 4.96
C PHE A 488 -14.87 0.31 4.52
N ASP A 489 -14.01 0.01 3.55
CA ASP A 489 -13.74 -1.34 3.07
C ASP A 489 -12.68 -2.10 3.92
N GLY A 490 -12.28 -1.54 5.08
CA GLY A 490 -11.35 -2.16 6.04
C GLY A 490 -9.86 -2.11 5.66
N MET A 491 -9.48 -1.23 4.73
CA MET A 491 -8.11 -1.06 4.26
C MET A 491 -7.40 0.06 5.03
N ASP A 492 -6.49 -0.29 5.94
CA ASP A 492 -5.62 0.67 6.66
C ASP A 492 -4.38 1.02 5.83
N VAL A 493 -4.60 1.79 4.78
CA VAL A 493 -3.56 2.19 3.81
C VAL A 493 -2.45 3.02 4.47
N GLU A 494 -2.76 3.78 5.52
CA GLU A 494 -1.77 4.53 6.30
C GLU A 494 -0.78 3.60 6.99
N THR A 495 -1.26 2.52 7.61
CA THR A 495 -0.41 1.49 8.19
C THR A 495 0.42 0.78 7.13
N TRP A 496 -0.15 0.50 5.96
CA TRP A 496 0.60 -0.13 4.86
C TRP A 496 1.76 0.75 4.39
N VAL A 497 1.56 2.06 4.28
CA VAL A 497 2.62 3.03 3.94
C VAL A 497 3.66 3.13 5.05
N ARG A 498 3.23 3.36 6.30
CA ARG A 498 4.13 3.52 7.48
C ARG A 498 5.01 2.29 7.71
N GLN A 499 4.49 1.10 7.42
CA GLN A 499 5.21 -0.16 7.57
C GLN A 499 5.93 -0.61 6.29
N LYS A 500 5.92 0.20 5.22
CA LYS A 500 6.57 -0.09 3.94
C LYS A 500 6.04 -1.36 3.26
N LEU A 501 4.77 -1.68 3.50
CA LEU A 501 4.14 -2.89 2.97
C LEU A 501 3.86 -2.79 1.47
N VAL A 502 3.73 -1.58 0.91
CA VAL A 502 3.42 -1.36 -0.52
C VAL A 502 4.42 -0.39 -1.13
N ASP A 503 4.64 -0.51 -2.44
CA ASP A 503 5.50 0.37 -3.24
C ASP A 503 4.70 1.36 -4.08
N MET A 504 3.50 0.97 -4.51
CA MET A 504 2.64 1.73 -5.40
C MET A 504 1.20 1.61 -4.92
N ILE A 505 0.47 2.73 -4.96
CA ILE A 505 -0.97 2.78 -4.71
C ILE A 505 -1.65 3.26 -5.99
N VAL A 506 -2.42 2.37 -6.59
CA VAL A 506 -3.35 2.71 -7.65
C VAL A 506 -4.65 3.17 -7.00
N ILE A 507 -4.94 4.46 -7.14
CA ILE A 507 -6.05 5.11 -6.45
C ILE A 507 -7.30 5.02 -7.33
N GLY A 508 -8.33 4.37 -6.82
CA GLY A 508 -9.63 4.27 -7.46
C GLY A 508 -9.80 3.06 -8.39
N THR A 509 -11.06 2.64 -8.46
CA THR A 509 -11.70 1.77 -9.48
C THR A 509 -13.01 2.45 -9.83
N ARG A 510 -13.56 2.37 -11.06
CA ARG A 510 -14.81 3.11 -11.39
C ARG A 510 -14.71 4.63 -11.28
N SER A 511 -13.51 5.20 -11.31
CA SER A 511 -13.22 6.60 -11.02
C SER A 511 -12.78 7.39 -12.26
N ILE A 512 -13.10 8.69 -12.25
CA ILE A 512 -12.45 9.73 -13.09
C ILE A 512 -11.94 10.91 -12.26
N GLN A 513 -12.18 10.87 -10.95
CA GLN A 513 -11.67 11.79 -9.94
C GLN A 513 -11.31 10.96 -8.70
N VAL A 514 -10.28 11.39 -7.98
CA VAL A 514 -9.79 10.71 -6.77
C VAL A 514 -9.24 11.74 -5.77
N ASP A 515 -9.16 11.37 -4.49
CA ASP A 515 -8.55 12.20 -3.43
C ASP A 515 -7.01 12.08 -3.43
N LEU A 516 -6.38 12.48 -4.54
CA LEU A 516 -4.92 12.47 -4.64
C LEU A 516 -4.24 13.30 -3.53
N PRO A 517 -4.73 14.49 -3.12
CA PRO A 517 -4.18 15.22 -1.99
C PRO A 517 -4.23 14.46 -0.66
N GLY A 518 -5.32 13.71 -0.38
CA GLY A 518 -5.43 12.86 0.79
C GLY A 518 -4.36 11.77 0.82
N PHE A 519 -4.21 11.03 -0.27
CA PHE A 519 -3.16 10.00 -0.38
C PHE A 519 -1.75 10.59 -0.29
N ARG A 520 -1.52 11.79 -0.85
CA ARG A 520 -0.22 12.48 -0.73
C ARG A 520 0.15 12.81 0.71
N ARG A 521 -0.83 13.14 1.57
CA ARG A 521 -0.55 13.42 2.99
C ARG A 521 -0.02 12.19 3.71
N ILE A 522 -0.55 11.01 3.41
CA ILE A 522 -0.14 9.76 4.07
C ILE A 522 1.14 9.17 3.48
N THR A 523 1.47 9.47 2.22
CA THR A 523 2.71 9.03 1.57
C THR A 523 3.87 10.01 1.66
N GLN A 524 3.67 11.19 2.24
CA GLN A 524 4.71 12.20 2.38
C GLN A 524 5.94 11.65 3.12
N GLY A 525 7.12 11.79 2.52
CA GLY A 525 8.38 11.28 3.08
C GLY A 525 8.55 9.76 2.97
N SER A 526 7.61 9.06 2.35
CA SER A 526 7.73 7.63 2.03
C SER A 526 8.27 7.40 0.61
N HIS A 527 8.58 6.14 0.29
CA HIS A 527 8.97 5.72 -1.07
C HIS A 527 7.77 5.47 -1.99
N VAL A 528 6.55 5.42 -1.44
CA VAL A 528 5.35 4.95 -2.13
C VAL A 528 4.94 5.90 -3.24
N LYS A 529 4.60 5.34 -4.41
CA LYS A 529 4.18 6.08 -5.61
C LYS A 529 2.66 6.06 -5.81
N LEU A 530 2.08 7.18 -6.24
CA LEU A 530 0.64 7.34 -6.40
C LEU A 530 0.22 7.39 -7.87
N TYR A 531 -0.71 6.50 -8.24
CA TYR A 531 -1.25 6.38 -9.59
C TYR A 531 -2.78 6.52 -9.56
N PRO A 532 -3.35 7.72 -9.74
CA PRO A 532 -4.78 7.87 -9.95
C PRO A 532 -5.24 7.09 -11.18
N CYS A 533 -6.38 6.42 -11.05
CA CYS A 533 -6.89 5.50 -12.06
C CYS A 533 -8.10 6.03 -12.82
N ILE A 534 -8.06 5.90 -14.15
CA ILE A 534 -9.22 6.06 -15.05
C ILE A 534 -9.83 4.69 -15.32
N ASP A 535 -11.11 4.51 -15.03
CA ASP A 535 -11.90 3.35 -15.50
C ASP A 535 -12.75 3.78 -16.71
N GLN A 536 -12.76 2.99 -17.78
CA GLN A 536 -13.54 3.30 -19.01
C GLN A 536 -14.79 2.44 -19.21
N HIS A 537 -14.99 1.39 -18.42
CA HIS A 537 -16.18 0.54 -18.51
C HIS A 537 -17.13 0.73 -17.33
N HIS A 538 -16.59 0.96 -16.13
CA HIS A 538 -17.38 1.19 -14.93
C HIS A 538 -17.29 2.64 -14.44
N SER A 539 -16.81 3.55 -15.30
CA SER A 539 -16.72 4.99 -15.03
C SER A 539 -18.00 5.57 -14.42
N PRO A 540 -17.92 6.77 -13.81
CA PRO A 540 -19.10 7.48 -13.37
C PRO A 540 -20.11 7.71 -14.49
N ASP A 541 -21.40 7.82 -14.12
CA ASP A 541 -22.49 7.97 -15.08
C ASP A 541 -22.23 9.12 -16.06
N GLY A 542 -22.52 8.90 -17.35
CA GLY A 542 -22.27 9.90 -18.41
C GLY A 542 -20.82 10.04 -18.87
N TYR A 543 -19.90 9.20 -18.39
CA TYR A 543 -18.49 9.15 -18.81
C TYR A 543 -17.99 7.74 -19.19
N HIS A 544 -18.90 6.87 -19.64
CA HIS A 544 -18.58 5.52 -20.12
C HIS A 544 -18.04 5.53 -21.55
N ALA A 545 -16.94 4.82 -21.79
CA ALA A 545 -16.31 4.61 -23.09
C ALA A 545 -16.20 5.89 -23.95
N VAL A 546 -15.65 6.96 -23.36
CA VAL A 546 -15.65 8.29 -23.95
C VAL A 546 -14.78 8.34 -25.21
N ALA A 547 -15.38 8.55 -26.38
CA ALA A 547 -14.65 8.60 -27.65
C ALA A 547 -13.92 9.93 -27.94
N ALA A 548 -13.59 10.71 -26.91
CA ALA A 548 -12.99 12.04 -27.03
C ALA A 548 -11.62 12.09 -26.33
N PRO A 549 -10.49 12.21 -27.05
CA PRO A 549 -9.15 12.36 -26.47
C PRO A 549 -9.04 13.50 -25.45
N GLN A 550 -9.79 14.59 -25.69
CA GLN A 550 -9.82 15.79 -24.84
C GLN A 550 -10.22 15.47 -23.39
N PHE A 551 -11.11 14.50 -23.21
CA PHE A 551 -11.53 14.03 -21.88
C PHE A 551 -10.35 13.47 -21.09
N TYR A 552 -9.62 12.52 -21.66
CA TYR A 552 -8.46 11.89 -21.00
C TYR A 552 -7.36 12.90 -20.72
N ARG A 553 -7.10 13.82 -21.65
CA ARG A 553 -6.11 14.88 -21.46
C ARG A 553 -6.46 15.80 -20.29
N GLY A 554 -7.73 16.17 -20.13
CA GLY A 554 -8.18 16.99 -19.01
C GLY A 554 -8.02 16.30 -17.66
N LEU A 555 -8.42 15.03 -17.56
CA LEU A 555 -8.22 14.23 -16.34
C LEU A 555 -6.73 14.07 -16.00
N ALA A 556 -5.92 13.69 -16.98
CA ALA A 556 -4.49 13.52 -16.81
C ALA A 556 -3.80 14.83 -16.41
N ALA A 557 -4.14 15.96 -17.05
CA ALA A 557 -3.59 17.26 -16.70
C ALA A 557 -3.93 17.63 -15.25
N ASN A 558 -5.17 17.37 -14.80
CA ASN A 558 -5.60 17.58 -13.41
C ASN A 558 -4.75 16.80 -12.42
N TRP A 559 -4.45 15.53 -12.70
CA TRP A 559 -3.67 14.69 -11.81
C TRP A 559 -2.18 15.00 -11.82
N TRP A 560 -1.60 15.30 -12.97
CA TRP A 560 -0.22 15.77 -13.03
C TRP A 560 -0.04 17.09 -12.28
N HIS A 561 -0.99 18.02 -12.39
CA HIS A 561 -0.95 19.27 -11.63
C HIS A 561 -1.06 19.04 -10.12
N GLN A 562 -1.82 18.04 -9.69
CA GLN A 562 -1.92 17.62 -8.28
C GLN A 562 -0.72 16.76 -7.82
N GLY A 563 0.21 16.46 -8.73
CA GLY A 563 1.47 15.76 -8.48
C GLY A 563 1.33 14.25 -8.30
N ALA A 564 0.58 13.61 -9.21
CA ALA A 564 0.66 12.17 -9.40
C ALA A 564 2.07 11.73 -9.82
N ASP A 565 2.50 10.53 -9.42
CA ASP A 565 3.77 9.95 -9.88
C ASP A 565 3.65 9.32 -11.28
N GLY A 566 2.43 8.90 -11.64
CA GLY A 566 2.04 8.40 -12.95
C GLY A 566 0.52 8.24 -13.03
N ILE A 567 0.01 7.70 -14.14
CA ILE A 567 -1.43 7.47 -14.34
C ILE A 567 -1.70 5.99 -14.48
N ALA A 568 -2.74 5.49 -13.82
CA ALA A 568 -3.23 4.14 -14.03
C ALA A 568 -4.45 4.13 -14.97
N THR A 569 -4.57 3.08 -15.78
CA THR A 569 -5.78 2.82 -16.58
C THR A 569 -6.38 1.47 -16.22
N PHE A 570 -7.72 1.42 -16.24
CA PHE A 570 -8.52 0.23 -15.98
C PHE A 570 -9.63 0.13 -17.03
N ASN A 571 -9.90 -1.08 -17.55
CA ASN A 571 -10.85 -1.30 -18.63
C ASN A 571 -10.60 -0.45 -19.89
N PHE A 572 -9.33 -0.14 -20.18
CA PHE A 572 -9.00 0.43 -21.47
C PHE A 572 -8.90 -0.70 -22.51
N TRP A 573 -9.52 -0.52 -23.67
CA TRP A 573 -9.23 -1.34 -24.85
C TRP A 573 -7.78 -1.14 -25.29
N ASN A 574 -6.98 -2.19 -25.11
CA ASN A 574 -5.52 -2.17 -25.29
C ASN A 574 -5.08 -2.75 -26.64
N GLU A 575 -6.02 -2.89 -27.58
CA GLU A 575 -5.78 -3.33 -28.95
C GLU A 575 -6.08 -2.24 -29.98
N LEU A 576 -5.30 -2.23 -31.07
CA LEU A 576 -5.61 -1.43 -32.25
C LEU A 576 -6.82 -2.02 -32.99
N PRO A 577 -7.53 -1.24 -33.83
CA PRO A 577 -8.80 -1.68 -34.43
C PRO A 577 -8.75 -3.03 -35.16
N LYS A 578 -7.71 -3.26 -35.97
CA LYS A 578 -7.55 -4.52 -36.72
C LYS A 578 -7.28 -5.72 -35.80
N PRO A 579 -6.30 -5.67 -34.87
CA PRO A 579 -6.14 -6.71 -33.85
C PRO A 579 -7.35 -6.88 -32.91
N ALA A 580 -8.05 -5.81 -32.55
CA ALA A 580 -9.26 -5.88 -31.71
C ALA A 580 -10.35 -6.73 -32.38
N ALA A 581 -10.56 -6.55 -33.69
CA ALA A 581 -11.49 -7.36 -34.46
C ALA A 581 -11.15 -8.86 -34.44
N LEU A 582 -9.85 -9.22 -34.44
CA LEU A 582 -9.40 -10.62 -34.29
C LEU A 582 -9.74 -11.18 -32.90
N LEU A 583 -9.70 -10.35 -31.86
CA LEU A 583 -10.06 -10.74 -30.49
C LEU A 583 -11.57 -10.67 -30.21
N GLY A 584 -12.36 -10.17 -31.15
CA GLY A 584 -13.78 -9.89 -30.93
C GLY A 584 -14.04 -8.71 -29.97
N THR A 585 -13.05 -7.84 -29.75
CA THR A 585 -13.17 -6.65 -28.91
C THR A 585 -13.38 -5.41 -29.77
N LYS A 586 -14.03 -4.39 -29.19
CA LYS A 586 -14.25 -3.10 -29.86
C LYS A 586 -14.19 -1.96 -28.85
N GLY A 587 -13.14 -1.16 -28.94
CA GLY A 587 -12.99 0.07 -28.16
C GLY A 587 -13.55 1.32 -28.83
N PRO A 588 -13.53 2.46 -28.12
CA PRO A 588 -13.94 3.74 -28.66
C PRO A 588 -12.98 4.18 -29.78
N LEU A 589 -13.57 4.61 -30.89
CA LEU A 589 -12.84 5.10 -32.06
C LEU A 589 -13.21 6.55 -32.35
N LEU A 590 -12.22 7.34 -32.75
CA LEU A 590 -12.40 8.66 -33.34
C LEU A 590 -11.78 8.63 -34.73
N ASP A 591 -12.58 8.89 -35.76
CA ASP A 591 -12.16 8.83 -37.17
C ASP A 591 -11.43 7.52 -37.54
N GLY A 592 -11.93 6.40 -37.01
CA GLY A 592 -11.36 5.07 -37.22
C GLY A 592 -10.10 4.74 -36.42
N GLN A 593 -9.59 5.68 -35.61
CA GLN A 593 -8.41 5.47 -34.77
C GLN A 593 -8.78 5.16 -33.33
N SER A 594 -7.96 4.34 -32.65
CA SER A 594 -8.16 4.02 -31.23
C SER A 594 -7.88 5.25 -30.35
N VAL A 595 -8.91 5.69 -29.62
CA VAL A 595 -8.81 6.82 -28.70
C VAL A 595 -7.88 6.51 -27.54
N HIS A 596 -7.89 5.28 -27.04
CA HIS A 596 -7.00 4.85 -25.97
C HIS A 596 -5.53 4.78 -26.40
N ALA A 597 -5.26 4.32 -27.63
CA ALA A 597 -3.91 4.35 -28.18
C ALA A 597 -3.39 5.79 -28.32
N GLN A 598 -4.25 6.74 -28.70
CA GLN A 598 -3.90 8.14 -28.70
C GLN A 598 -3.65 8.67 -27.28
N ALA A 599 -4.54 8.37 -26.33
CA ALA A 599 -4.37 8.78 -24.93
C ALA A 599 -3.02 8.30 -24.36
N TYR A 600 -2.63 7.06 -24.62
CA TYR A 600 -1.34 6.52 -24.20
C TYR A 600 -0.11 7.20 -24.81
N ARG A 601 -0.24 7.92 -25.94
CA ARG A 601 0.87 8.71 -26.52
C ARG A 601 0.97 10.11 -25.92
N GLU A 602 -0.10 10.58 -25.28
CA GLU A 602 -0.24 11.98 -24.89
C GLU A 602 -0.26 12.17 -23.37
N MET A 603 -0.94 11.31 -22.61
CA MET A 603 -1.38 11.64 -21.26
C MET A 603 -0.39 11.36 -20.12
N GLY A 604 0.67 10.60 -20.38
CA GLY A 604 1.71 10.24 -19.41
C GLY A 604 2.81 11.29 -19.20
N ASP A 605 2.77 12.42 -19.92
CA ASP A 605 3.66 13.56 -19.65
C ASP A 605 2.91 14.89 -19.89
N PRO A 606 2.91 15.84 -18.93
CA PRO A 606 2.31 17.16 -19.14
C PRO A 606 2.81 17.87 -20.39
N LYS A 607 4.07 17.66 -20.80
CA LYS A 607 4.64 18.28 -21.99
C LYS A 607 3.97 17.81 -23.27
N THR A 608 3.59 16.54 -23.35
CA THR A 608 2.89 15.99 -24.54
C THR A 608 1.42 16.38 -24.61
N MET A 609 0.86 16.92 -23.53
CA MET A 609 -0.49 17.51 -23.51
C MET A 609 -0.49 19.04 -23.59
N ALA A 610 0.68 19.68 -23.59
CA ALA A 610 0.78 21.13 -23.63
C ALA A 610 0.05 21.65 -24.88
N LEU A 611 -0.86 22.61 -24.67
CA LEU A 611 -1.65 23.24 -25.74
C LEU A 611 -2.46 22.26 -26.63
N LEU A 612 -2.70 21.03 -26.18
CA LEU A 612 -3.71 20.17 -26.77
C LEU A 612 -5.08 20.48 -26.16
N ASP A 613 -6.14 20.35 -26.95
CA ASP A 613 -7.53 20.53 -26.49
C ASP A 613 -7.86 19.61 -25.32
N LYS A 614 -8.57 20.16 -24.31
CA LYS A 614 -8.90 19.45 -23.06
C LYS A 614 -10.33 19.71 -22.61
N TRP A 615 -10.92 18.71 -21.98
CA TRP A 615 -12.18 18.84 -21.25
C TRP A 615 -11.92 18.62 -19.76
N PHE A 616 -12.16 19.66 -18.97
CA PHE A 616 -12.14 19.58 -17.51
C PHE A 616 -13.55 19.32 -17.03
N VAL A 617 -13.77 18.18 -16.38
CA VAL A 617 -15.11 17.71 -16.06
C VAL A 617 -15.32 17.58 -14.56
N VAL A 618 -16.59 17.57 -14.15
CA VAL A 618 -17.01 17.25 -12.80
C VAL A 618 -17.62 15.84 -12.78
N ALA A 619 -17.16 15.00 -11.85
CA ALA A 619 -17.65 13.63 -11.72
C ALA A 619 -19.14 13.58 -11.34
N ARG A 620 -19.82 12.53 -11.80
CA ARG A 620 -21.21 12.22 -11.45
C ARG A 620 -21.28 11.08 -10.45
N ARG A 621 -22.39 11.01 -9.74
CA ARG A 621 -22.75 9.93 -8.83
C ARG A 621 -23.03 8.69 -9.63
N TYR A 622 -22.78 7.56 -8.98
CA TYR A 622 -22.90 6.23 -9.55
C TYR A 622 -21.88 6.00 -10.67
N GLY A 623 -21.49 4.74 -10.82
CA GLY A 623 -20.73 4.23 -11.95
C GLY A 623 -21.12 2.77 -12.16
N GLY A 624 -20.44 2.08 -13.06
CA GLY A 624 -20.43 0.61 -13.01
C GLY A 624 -21.68 -0.16 -13.46
N GLY A 625 -22.07 0.03 -14.72
CA GLY A 625 -22.94 -0.92 -15.43
C GLY A 625 -24.31 -1.20 -14.77
N PHE A 626 -24.97 -2.27 -15.21
CA PHE A 626 -26.34 -2.63 -14.81
C PHE A 626 -26.50 -2.95 -13.31
N TYR A 627 -25.40 -3.30 -12.62
CA TYR A 627 -25.41 -3.91 -11.28
C TYR A 627 -25.50 -2.89 -10.14
N ASP A 628 -24.97 -1.68 -10.33
CA ASP A 628 -24.92 -0.66 -9.28
C ASP A 628 -26.23 0.15 -9.15
N ARG A 629 -27.14 0.02 -10.14
CA ARG A 629 -28.43 0.73 -10.18
C ARG A 629 -29.57 0.01 -9.47
N LEU A 630 -29.35 -1.23 -9.00
CA LEU A 630 -30.40 -2.04 -8.36
C LEU A 630 -30.63 -1.69 -6.89
N GLY A 631 -29.89 -0.72 -6.33
CA GLY A 631 -30.03 -0.29 -4.94
C GLY A 631 -29.55 -1.31 -3.91
N GLY A 632 -29.36 -0.88 -2.66
CA GLY A 632 -29.11 -1.80 -1.53
C GLY A 632 -27.66 -2.17 -1.23
N ARG A 633 -26.66 -1.50 -1.81
CA ARG A 633 -25.25 -1.65 -1.40
C ARG A 633 -24.98 -0.84 -0.13
N TRP A 634 -25.11 -1.52 1.01
CA TRP A 634 -24.81 -1.02 2.36
C TRP A 634 -23.48 -1.56 2.91
N ASP A 635 -23.05 -2.72 2.39
CA ASP A 635 -22.00 -3.54 2.98
C ASP A 635 -20.59 -3.26 2.40
N ASP A 636 -20.45 -2.40 1.39
CA ASP A 636 -19.18 -2.04 0.77
C ASP A 636 -19.21 -0.61 0.18
N TYR A 637 -18.04 0.00 0.06
CA TYR A 637 -17.86 1.28 -0.61
C TYR A 637 -17.73 1.08 -2.13
N LEU A 638 -16.88 0.14 -2.56
CA LEU A 638 -16.63 -0.30 -3.96
C LEU A 638 -16.46 0.85 -4.97
N ASN A 639 -16.11 2.02 -4.46
CA ASN A 639 -16.07 3.27 -5.17
C ASN A 639 -17.30 3.54 -6.07
N LEU A 640 -18.47 3.56 -5.47
CA LEU A 640 -19.74 3.85 -6.16
C LEU A 640 -19.94 5.34 -6.51
N ASN A 641 -18.95 6.20 -6.26
CA ASN A 641 -19.00 7.64 -6.53
C ASN A 641 -20.18 8.37 -5.85
N HIS A 642 -20.75 7.84 -4.76
CA HIS A 642 -21.92 8.42 -4.09
C HIS A 642 -21.69 9.86 -3.60
N GLU A 643 -20.45 10.24 -3.33
CA GLU A 643 -20.06 11.57 -2.88
C GLU A 643 -19.84 12.57 -4.03
N SER A 644 -19.87 12.11 -5.29
CA SER A 644 -19.74 13.02 -6.44
C SER A 644 -20.84 14.09 -6.44
N PRO A 645 -20.55 15.33 -6.87
CA PRO A 645 -21.46 16.46 -6.67
C PRO A 645 -22.67 16.46 -7.62
N LEU A 646 -22.64 15.69 -8.72
CA LEU A 646 -23.67 15.67 -9.76
C LEU A 646 -24.33 14.29 -9.88
N PRO A 647 -25.58 14.15 -10.36
CA PRO A 647 -26.50 15.23 -10.67
C PRO A 647 -26.98 15.93 -9.40
N LEU A 648 -27.21 17.23 -9.50
CA LEU A 648 -27.60 18.08 -8.39
C LEU A 648 -28.97 18.70 -8.67
N LYS A 649 -29.96 18.35 -7.85
CA LYS A 649 -31.27 19.01 -7.87
C LYS A 649 -31.10 20.44 -7.37
N LEU A 650 -31.61 21.41 -8.13
CA LEU A 650 -31.53 22.82 -7.77
C LEU A 650 -32.64 23.16 -6.75
N PRO A 651 -32.29 23.57 -5.52
CA PRO A 651 -33.24 24.10 -4.55
C PRO A 651 -33.49 25.61 -4.80
N GLU A 652 -34.22 26.27 -3.89
CA GLU A 652 -34.41 27.73 -3.93
C GLU A 652 -33.08 28.49 -3.72
N ASP A 653 -32.22 27.96 -2.84
CA ASP A 653 -30.90 28.51 -2.56
C ASP A 653 -29.89 28.21 -3.69
N PRO A 654 -28.91 29.10 -3.93
CA PRO A 654 -27.85 28.84 -4.89
C PRO A 654 -27.02 27.61 -4.49
N VAL A 655 -26.73 26.76 -5.46
CA VAL A 655 -25.81 25.62 -5.30
C VAL A 655 -24.44 25.92 -5.89
N TRP A 656 -23.44 25.21 -5.39
CA TRP A 656 -22.04 25.43 -5.72
C TRP A 656 -21.41 24.11 -6.18
N VAL A 657 -20.64 24.17 -7.27
CA VAL A 657 -19.92 23.02 -7.84
C VAL A 657 -18.50 23.43 -8.18
N GLU A 658 -17.53 22.65 -7.74
CA GLU A 658 -16.11 22.86 -8.07
C GLU A 658 -15.74 22.14 -9.37
N VAL A 659 -15.02 22.83 -10.26
CA VAL A 659 -14.33 22.23 -11.41
C VAL A 659 -12.84 22.52 -11.33
N TYR A 660 -12.02 21.50 -11.46
CA TYR A 660 -10.56 21.63 -11.42
C TYR A 660 -10.01 21.78 -12.84
N VAL A 661 -9.21 22.82 -13.08
CA VAL A 661 -8.59 23.16 -14.36
C VAL A 661 -7.08 23.27 -14.17
N ALA A 662 -6.33 22.25 -14.62
CA ALA A 662 -4.88 22.22 -14.46
C ALA A 662 -4.11 23.27 -15.25
N ASP A 663 -4.64 23.63 -16.42
CA ASP A 663 -3.98 24.52 -17.36
C ASP A 663 -4.04 25.96 -16.84
N ASP A 664 -2.95 26.70 -17.03
CA ASP A 664 -2.92 28.13 -16.72
C ASP A 664 -3.49 28.94 -17.88
N ILE A 665 -4.82 28.97 -17.96
CA ILE A 665 -5.53 29.58 -19.09
C ILE A 665 -5.23 31.08 -19.21
N ALA A 666 -5.04 31.78 -18.08
CA ALA A 666 -4.72 33.20 -18.07
C ALA A 666 -3.35 33.47 -18.73
N ILE A 667 -2.33 32.66 -18.42
CA ILE A 667 -1.02 32.75 -19.08
C ILE A 667 -1.11 32.35 -20.55
N GLN A 668 -1.93 31.36 -20.88
CA GLN A 668 -2.06 30.79 -22.23
C GLN A 668 -3.10 31.53 -23.11
N ALA A 669 -3.54 32.73 -22.72
CA ALA A 669 -4.64 33.44 -23.36
C ALA A 669 -4.48 33.64 -24.88
N LYS A 670 -3.25 33.81 -25.38
CA LYS A 670 -2.97 34.00 -26.82
C LYS A 670 -3.10 32.71 -27.63
N GLN A 671 -2.94 31.56 -26.97
CA GLN A 671 -3.00 30.23 -27.55
C GLN A 671 -4.43 29.68 -27.53
N ILE A 672 -5.37 30.28 -26.80
CA ILE A 672 -6.76 29.84 -26.77
C ILE A 672 -7.49 30.23 -28.06
N GLU A 673 -8.13 29.25 -28.69
CA GLU A 673 -9.08 29.44 -29.79
C GLU A 673 -10.48 29.66 -29.25
N SER A 674 -10.96 28.77 -28.38
CA SER A 674 -12.23 28.90 -27.68
C SER A 674 -12.14 28.35 -26.26
N LEU A 675 -12.97 28.91 -25.38
CA LEU A 675 -13.08 28.52 -23.98
C LEU A 675 -14.56 28.53 -23.59
N GLU A 676 -15.08 27.37 -23.21
CA GLU A 676 -16.51 27.18 -23.01
C GLU A 676 -16.80 26.52 -21.67
N LEU A 677 -17.72 27.10 -20.90
CA LEU A 677 -18.38 26.45 -19.77
C LEU A 677 -19.67 25.80 -20.29
N ARG A 678 -19.82 24.51 -20.09
CA ARG A 678 -20.95 23.72 -20.56
C ARG A 678 -21.69 23.09 -19.39
N LEU A 679 -22.97 23.38 -19.29
CA LEU A 679 -23.87 22.84 -18.27
C LEU A 679 -24.95 22.00 -18.95
N LEU A 680 -25.13 20.75 -18.54
CA LEU A 680 -26.33 19.99 -18.91
C LEU A 680 -27.37 20.19 -17.82
N LEU A 681 -28.48 20.84 -18.17
CA LEU A 681 -29.55 21.16 -17.24
C LEU A 681 -30.85 20.50 -17.71
N THR A 682 -31.50 19.71 -16.86
CA THR A 682 -32.74 19.00 -17.19
C THR A 682 -33.92 19.57 -16.40
N GLY A 683 -35.12 19.50 -17.00
CA GLY A 683 -36.36 20.03 -16.42
C GLY A 683 -37.00 21.11 -17.30
N ASP A 684 -38.13 21.64 -16.85
CA ASP A 684 -38.83 22.75 -17.53
C ASP A 684 -38.25 24.09 -17.04
N ILE A 685 -37.21 24.56 -17.74
CA ILE A 685 -36.38 25.69 -17.31
C ILE A 685 -36.77 26.95 -18.09
N ASP A 686 -37.23 27.99 -17.40
CA ASP A 686 -37.33 29.34 -17.95
C ASP A 686 -35.94 30.02 -17.89
N PRO A 687 -35.29 30.32 -19.03
CA PRO A 687 -33.94 30.85 -18.98
C PRO A 687 -33.79 32.20 -18.28
N LYS A 688 -34.88 32.98 -18.17
CA LYS A 688 -34.87 34.27 -17.46
C LYS A 688 -34.80 34.11 -15.94
N LYS A 689 -35.12 32.93 -15.43
CA LYS A 689 -35.10 32.58 -14.00
C LYS A 689 -33.82 31.86 -13.58
N MET A 690 -32.92 31.58 -14.50
CA MET A 690 -31.64 30.95 -14.21
C MET A 690 -30.54 32.01 -14.04
N GLU A 691 -29.79 31.92 -12.96
CA GLU A 691 -28.56 32.67 -12.76
C GLU A 691 -27.37 31.73 -12.61
N VAL A 692 -26.34 31.97 -13.41
CA VAL A 692 -25.09 31.23 -13.38
C VAL A 692 -23.96 32.21 -13.10
N LYS A 693 -23.08 31.87 -12.16
CA LYS A 693 -21.82 32.57 -11.92
C LYS A 693 -20.65 31.60 -12.03
N PHE A 694 -19.55 32.06 -12.61
CA PHE A 694 -18.28 31.34 -12.64
C PHE A 694 -17.20 32.20 -12.02
N ASN A 695 -16.55 31.71 -10.95
CA ASN A 695 -15.61 32.48 -10.12
C ASN A 695 -16.17 33.86 -9.70
N GLY A 696 -17.46 33.89 -9.32
CA GLY A 696 -18.18 35.10 -8.89
C GLY A 696 -18.70 36.00 -10.02
N ILE A 697 -18.32 35.75 -11.27
CA ILE A 697 -18.71 36.56 -12.42
C ILE A 697 -20.01 36.01 -13.02
N LYS A 698 -21.02 36.87 -13.17
CA LYS A 698 -22.32 36.51 -13.76
C LYS A 698 -22.17 36.19 -15.24
N MET A 699 -22.61 34.99 -15.62
CA MET A 699 -22.61 34.51 -17.00
C MET A 699 -23.89 34.97 -17.71
N GLN A 700 -23.79 35.32 -19.00
CA GLN A 700 -24.90 35.84 -19.79
C GLN A 700 -24.96 35.15 -21.17
N HIS A 701 -26.13 35.22 -21.80
CA HIS A 701 -26.36 34.78 -23.19
C HIS A 701 -25.86 33.36 -23.51
N PRO A 702 -26.28 32.32 -22.76
CA PRO A 702 -25.90 30.95 -23.10
C PRO A 702 -26.46 30.56 -24.46
N ALA A 703 -25.66 29.84 -25.24
CA ALA A 703 -26.17 29.08 -26.37
C ALA A 703 -26.82 27.79 -25.84
N ILE A 704 -28.11 27.60 -26.09
CA ILE A 704 -28.89 26.45 -25.60
C ILE A 704 -29.19 25.50 -26.76
N LYS A 705 -28.73 24.24 -26.65
CA LYS A 705 -29.00 23.19 -27.64
C LYS A 705 -29.11 21.83 -26.97
N ALA A 706 -30.26 21.16 -27.13
CA ALA A 706 -30.52 19.83 -26.55
C ALA A 706 -30.10 19.76 -25.08
N ASP A 707 -30.68 20.66 -24.27
CA ASP A 707 -30.47 20.80 -22.82
C ASP A 707 -29.07 21.23 -22.37
N TRP A 708 -28.11 21.36 -23.30
CA TRP A 708 -26.81 21.94 -23.03
C TRP A 708 -26.86 23.47 -23.10
N TRP A 709 -26.44 24.09 -22.01
CA TRP A 709 -26.21 25.52 -21.88
C TRP A 709 -24.71 25.78 -21.99
N THR A 710 -24.31 26.48 -23.04
CA THR A 710 -22.89 26.76 -23.32
C THR A 710 -22.63 28.25 -23.18
N PHE A 711 -21.71 28.60 -22.29
CA PHE A 711 -21.27 29.96 -22.06
C PHE A 711 -19.83 30.13 -22.55
N THR A 712 -19.58 31.18 -23.33
CA THR A 712 -18.22 31.58 -23.66
C THR A 712 -17.56 32.19 -22.43
N LEU A 713 -16.38 31.68 -22.08
CA LEU A 713 -15.52 32.21 -21.04
C LEU A 713 -14.38 33.02 -21.67
N THR A 714 -13.80 33.92 -20.89
CA THR A 714 -12.56 34.62 -21.23
C THR A 714 -11.43 34.10 -20.33
N PRO A 715 -10.17 34.09 -20.81
CA PRO A 715 -9.04 33.60 -20.02
C PRO A 715 -8.87 34.25 -18.64
N ARG A 716 -9.27 35.52 -18.49
CA ARG A 716 -9.19 36.27 -17.22
C ARG A 716 -10.17 35.77 -16.15
N GLN A 717 -11.19 34.99 -16.54
CA GLN A 717 -12.17 34.42 -15.60
C GLN A 717 -11.69 33.13 -14.97
N MET A 718 -10.58 32.54 -15.45
CA MET A 718 -10.10 31.23 -15.04
C MET A 718 -9.02 31.34 -13.96
N ALA A 719 -9.08 30.45 -12.99
CA ALA A 719 -7.99 30.17 -12.06
C ALA A 719 -7.33 28.84 -12.43
N ARG A 720 -6.02 28.74 -12.21
CA ARG A 720 -5.33 27.45 -12.26
C ARG A 720 -5.66 26.66 -10.99
N GLY A 721 -6.10 25.41 -11.15
CA GLY A 721 -6.62 24.57 -10.07
C GLY A 721 -8.13 24.71 -9.92
N ARG A 722 -8.60 24.97 -8.69
CA ARG A 722 -10.03 24.98 -8.36
C ARG A 722 -10.72 26.22 -8.93
N ASN A 723 -11.83 26.00 -9.64
CA ASN A 723 -12.75 27.04 -10.11
C ASN A 723 -14.15 26.72 -9.58
N LEU A 724 -14.94 27.76 -9.31
CA LEU A 724 -16.20 27.63 -8.59
C LEU A 724 -17.37 28.10 -9.45
N LEU A 725 -18.27 27.17 -9.76
CA LEU A 725 -19.56 27.41 -10.40
C LEU A 725 -20.63 27.63 -9.32
N ALA A 726 -21.43 28.68 -9.45
CA ALA A 726 -22.66 28.85 -8.68
C ALA A 726 -23.87 28.88 -9.63
N VAL A 727 -24.90 28.11 -9.31
CA VAL A 727 -26.14 28.03 -10.09
C VAL A 727 -27.32 28.29 -9.18
N ARG A 728 -28.24 29.16 -9.61
CA ARG A 728 -29.50 29.44 -8.92
C ARG A 728 -30.63 29.45 -9.92
N TYR A 729 -31.73 28.79 -9.58
CA TYR A 729 -32.97 28.91 -10.32
C TYR A 729 -34.06 29.51 -9.43
N TYR A 730 -34.64 30.62 -9.87
CA TYR A 730 -35.71 31.28 -9.13
C TYR A 730 -37.03 30.52 -9.32
N GLN A 731 -37.42 29.71 -8.34
CA GLN A 731 -38.71 29.01 -8.28
C GLN A 731 -39.65 29.65 -7.25
N PRO A 732 -40.72 30.33 -7.69
CA PRO A 732 -41.74 30.85 -6.77
C PRO A 732 -42.78 29.78 -6.34
N ASP A 733 -42.85 28.61 -7.00
CA ASP A 733 -43.79 27.53 -6.68
C ASP A 733 -43.05 26.20 -6.44
N GLN A 734 -43.18 25.66 -5.23
CA GLN A 734 -42.56 24.39 -4.81
C GLN A 734 -43.19 23.14 -5.44
N ARG A 735 -44.32 23.26 -6.17
CA ARG A 735 -44.97 22.15 -6.87
C ARG A 735 -44.47 21.93 -8.31
N ALA A 736 -43.60 22.81 -8.82
CA ALA A 736 -43.02 22.69 -10.15
C ALA A 736 -42.06 21.48 -10.26
N LYS A 737 -41.92 20.92 -11.48
CA LYS A 737 -40.98 19.81 -11.75
C LYS A 737 -39.55 20.22 -11.34
N THR A 738 -38.84 19.31 -10.68
CA THR A 738 -37.46 19.54 -10.22
C THR A 738 -36.52 19.78 -11.40
N ILE A 739 -35.71 20.84 -11.32
CA ILE A 739 -34.62 21.11 -12.25
C ILE A 739 -33.33 20.52 -11.68
N SER A 740 -32.52 19.91 -12.54
CA SER A 740 -31.27 19.29 -12.13
C SER A 740 -30.11 19.79 -12.99
N LEU A 741 -28.98 20.05 -12.34
CA LEU A 741 -27.68 20.18 -12.98
C LEU A 741 -27.08 18.78 -13.13
N GLU A 742 -27.02 18.29 -14.36
CA GLU A 742 -26.60 16.92 -14.68
C GLU A 742 -25.11 16.80 -14.96
N LYS A 743 -24.53 17.76 -15.69
CA LYS A 743 -23.11 17.79 -16.08
C LYS A 743 -22.54 19.19 -16.02
N VAL A 744 -21.27 19.28 -15.67
CA VAL A 744 -20.45 20.50 -15.74
C VAL A 744 -19.14 20.15 -16.41
N GLU A 745 -18.83 20.87 -17.49
CA GLU A 745 -17.60 20.69 -18.25
C GLU A 745 -17.03 22.06 -18.66
N VAL A 746 -15.70 22.21 -18.60
CA VAL A 746 -14.97 23.33 -19.19
C VAL A 746 -14.18 22.79 -20.38
N HIS A 747 -14.53 23.23 -21.57
CA HIS A 747 -13.86 22.83 -22.81
C HIS A 747 -12.86 23.92 -23.19
N VAL A 748 -11.60 23.54 -23.35
CA VAL A 748 -10.53 24.41 -23.80
C VAL A 748 -10.06 23.93 -25.17
N LYS A 749 -10.19 24.81 -26.16
CA LYS A 749 -9.66 24.59 -27.50
C LYS A 749 -8.47 25.51 -27.73
N TYR A 750 -7.34 24.93 -28.13
CA TYR A 750 -6.12 25.67 -28.43
C TYR A 750 -6.00 25.91 -29.93
N ARG A 751 -5.43 27.06 -30.29
CA ARG A 751 -5.05 27.36 -31.66
C ARG A 751 -3.95 26.37 -32.07
N PRO A 752 -4.03 25.78 -33.27
CA PRO A 752 -2.92 25.02 -33.80
C PRO A 752 -1.65 25.88 -33.76
N GLU A 753 -0.55 25.36 -33.22
CA GLU A 753 0.73 26.03 -33.38
C GLU A 753 0.96 26.24 -34.88
N LYS A 754 1.06 27.49 -35.31
CA LYS A 754 1.62 27.79 -36.63
C LYS A 754 3.08 27.37 -36.54
N LEU A 755 3.39 26.13 -36.93
CA LEU A 755 4.75 25.72 -37.23
C LEU A 755 5.30 26.77 -38.19
N GLY A 756 6.24 27.58 -37.71
CA GLY A 756 6.90 28.59 -38.51
C GLY A 756 7.47 27.92 -39.75
N LYS A 757 7.19 28.52 -40.91
CA LYS A 757 7.85 28.18 -42.17
C LYS A 757 9.35 28.44 -42.08
#